data_AF-A0A151A0N4-F1
#
_entry.id   AF-A0A151A0N4-F1
#
_cell.length_a   1.000
_cell.length_b   1.000
_cell.length_c   1.000
_cell.angle_alpha   90.00
_cell.angle_beta   90.00
_cell.angle_gamma   90.00
#
_symmetry.space_group_name_H-M   'P 1'
#
loop_
_entity.id
_entity.type
_entity.pdbx_description
1 polymer ?
#
loop_
_entity_poly.entity_id
_entity_poly.type
_entity_poly.pdbx_seq_one_letter_code
_entity_poly.pdbx_strand_id
1 'polypeptide(L)'
;MQSSESPRPLRALASLMDLITRVTEESFSYEEALLILKEAADTDRGIAWIKNENDQQITRYDLSALQEGLQAPRNPFSSHDYLLQILNMFRAADEIVAAVCTDPAQGTLRRQLKSRALNVLKTGLPRCDEDACRKSLKTFNTEVCTILQRDVLPSLSLNKIANLVRKAEAYAALGDKHHFAVATVTRVGDSIISQTDVPITETTESQKQLLRNYAQQSWYRNLDPVEQAIFRRHADAFVDNLHILSTYLRGTPGLRNAFKKTLEKLTIDSSGNIVSRTPLASYMHSASLATTHADTALRLQLANESYQQLRHANPGKSVHMLTLCSSVPLQGFLDKFFPKLSANILDIYVVDTTQKAIGKPNTHIIPTNALRFISKNTIHQTCNKVIGGYVQKSGISTNPGCRDLVRYLTQSTNTWNTRAYRQACSNISNLATREERTLAKELVELRRLGLKQSGFSGRVRSLYEVITSPFRSTPRNKNARIAAKVTALWEQTCDDSVLCVSCKSGKDRTGYITSSADAIACTMNSPELQPEIIQRVLVNACHAQFLASHSGGKTGCFGLKRVQTDDHEGIGGDNSPSLFASAARSSSSVGLVSSHSTRNFPWPRTRSSTNRTRTGSTASSAELLSEQCSLFGDSDTEQPETGLTDLTVQRGINIRNQESRGAER
;
A
#
# COMPACT_ATOMS: atom_id res chain seq x y z
N MET A 1 10.73 -1.87 -39.38
CA MET A 1 9.72 -0.80 -39.29
C MET A 1 8.33 -1.39 -39.50
N GLN A 2 7.63 -1.69 -38.42
CA GLN A 2 6.17 -1.60 -38.37
C GLN A 2 5.87 -0.42 -37.43
N SER A 3 4.83 0.36 -37.70
CA SER A 3 4.52 1.55 -36.90
C SER A 3 4.13 1.12 -35.49
N SER A 4 4.98 1.44 -34.50
CA SER A 4 4.60 1.39 -33.10
C SER A 4 3.56 2.48 -32.84
N GLU A 5 2.28 2.16 -33.02
CA GLU A 5 1.22 2.99 -32.49
C GLU A 5 1.46 3.14 -30.99
N SER A 6 1.56 4.38 -30.51
CA SER A 6 1.46 4.64 -29.08
C SER A 6 0.13 4.06 -28.60
N PRO A 7 0.10 3.34 -27.46
CA PRO A 7 -1.13 2.74 -26.96
C PRO A 7 -2.13 3.84 -26.63
N ARG A 8 -3.05 4.10 -27.56
CA ARG A 8 -3.99 5.23 -27.45
C ARG A 8 -4.98 4.94 -26.30
N PRO A 9 -5.31 5.92 -25.44
CA PRO A 9 -6.30 5.78 -24.37
C PRO A 9 -7.72 5.43 -24.86
N LEU A 10 -7.94 5.43 -26.18
CA LEU A 10 -9.17 4.97 -26.82
C LEU A 10 -9.42 3.46 -26.65
N ARG A 11 -8.38 2.62 -26.46
CA ARG A 11 -8.53 1.15 -26.46
C ARG A 11 -9.36 0.63 -25.28
N ALA A 12 -9.05 1.03 -24.05
CA ALA A 12 -9.80 0.58 -22.86
C ALA A 12 -11.27 1.05 -22.88
N LEU A 13 -11.51 2.28 -23.34
CA LEU A 13 -12.86 2.83 -23.51
C LEU A 13 -13.63 2.12 -24.64
N ALA A 14 -12.96 1.75 -25.74
CA ALA A 14 -13.55 0.93 -26.78
C ALA A 14 -13.91 -0.47 -26.26
N SER A 15 -13.00 -1.17 -25.56
CA SER A 15 -13.26 -2.47 -24.93
C SER A 15 -14.46 -2.42 -23.98
N LEU A 16 -14.58 -1.37 -23.16
CA LEU A 16 -15.72 -1.19 -22.25
C LEU A 16 -17.04 -0.95 -23.02
N MET A 17 -17.03 -0.19 -24.10
CA MET A 17 -18.22 0.05 -24.93
C MET A 17 -18.61 -1.17 -25.76
N ASP A 18 -17.64 -1.94 -26.27
CA ASP A 18 -17.87 -3.24 -26.92
C ASP A 18 -18.49 -4.26 -25.95
N LEU A 19 -17.99 -4.35 -24.71
CA LEU A 19 -18.60 -5.17 -23.67
C LEU A 19 -20.05 -4.71 -23.39
N ILE A 20 -20.26 -3.42 -23.18
CA ILE A 20 -21.57 -2.82 -22.87
C ILE A 20 -22.60 -3.07 -23.99
N THR A 21 -22.18 -3.05 -25.26
CA THR A 21 -23.06 -3.20 -26.42
C THR A 21 -23.36 -4.66 -26.77
N ARG A 22 -22.42 -5.59 -26.51
CA ARG A 22 -22.58 -7.02 -26.88
C ARG A 22 -23.16 -7.90 -25.77
N VAL A 23 -23.01 -7.53 -24.50
CA VAL A 23 -23.30 -8.43 -23.37
C VAL A 23 -24.78 -8.40 -22.93
N THR A 24 -25.35 -9.60 -22.85
CA THR A 24 -26.65 -9.92 -22.26
C THR A 24 -26.50 -10.35 -20.80
N GLU A 25 -27.60 -10.41 -20.04
CA GLU A 25 -27.57 -10.87 -18.63
C GLU A 25 -27.03 -12.30 -18.47
N GLU A 26 -27.26 -13.15 -19.47
CA GLU A 26 -26.83 -14.54 -19.51
C GLU A 26 -25.34 -14.68 -19.82
N SER A 27 -24.81 -13.84 -20.72
CA SER A 27 -23.38 -13.79 -21.09
C SER A 27 -22.51 -12.93 -20.16
N PHE A 28 -23.10 -12.22 -19.19
CA PHE A 28 -22.36 -11.30 -18.32
C PHE A 28 -21.39 -12.02 -17.36
N SER A 29 -20.10 -11.74 -17.54
CA SER A 29 -18.98 -12.13 -16.68
C SER A 29 -18.55 -10.97 -15.77
N TYR A 30 -18.60 -11.21 -14.45
CA TYR A 30 -18.07 -10.25 -13.47
C TYR A 30 -16.53 -10.12 -13.57
N GLU A 31 -15.80 -11.21 -13.83
CA GLU A 31 -14.34 -11.22 -13.95
C GLU A 31 -13.88 -10.27 -15.07
N GLU A 32 -14.47 -10.43 -16.26
CA GLU A 32 -14.13 -9.64 -17.45
C GLU A 32 -14.48 -8.15 -17.26
N ALA A 33 -15.69 -7.86 -16.75
CA ALA A 33 -16.10 -6.49 -16.45
C ALA A 33 -15.19 -5.82 -15.40
N LEU A 34 -14.79 -6.56 -14.36
CA LEU A 34 -13.85 -6.05 -13.35
C LEU A 34 -12.43 -5.88 -13.91
N LEU A 35 -12.00 -6.67 -14.91
CA LEU A 35 -10.70 -6.50 -15.54
C LEU A 35 -10.67 -5.25 -16.43
N ILE A 36 -11.68 -5.08 -17.29
CA ILE A 36 -11.82 -3.92 -18.18
C ILE A 36 -11.97 -2.62 -17.38
N LEU A 37 -12.69 -2.64 -16.25
CA LEU A 37 -12.79 -1.46 -15.38
C LEU A 37 -11.48 -1.10 -14.67
N LYS A 38 -10.62 -2.08 -14.34
CA LYS A 38 -9.26 -1.77 -13.86
C LYS A 38 -8.45 -1.09 -14.98
N GLU A 39 -8.58 -1.55 -16.24
CA GLU A 39 -7.89 -0.96 -17.41
C GLU A 39 -8.34 0.48 -17.67
N ALA A 40 -9.65 0.73 -17.61
CA ALA A 40 -10.22 2.08 -17.69
C ALA A 40 -9.74 2.98 -16.54
N ALA A 41 -9.62 2.45 -15.31
CA ALA A 41 -9.14 3.20 -14.15
C ALA A 41 -7.64 3.57 -14.24
N ASP A 42 -6.80 2.73 -14.83
CA ASP A 42 -5.40 3.08 -15.15
C ASP A 42 -5.31 4.04 -16.34
N THR A 43 -6.20 3.90 -17.34
CA THR A 43 -6.29 4.81 -18.49
C THR A 43 -6.62 6.24 -18.05
N ASP A 44 -7.56 6.42 -17.10
CA ASP A 44 -7.87 7.73 -16.49
C ASP A 44 -6.63 8.39 -15.85
N ARG A 45 -5.63 7.59 -15.44
CA ARG A 45 -4.38 8.03 -14.80
C ARG A 45 -3.22 8.20 -15.78
N GLY A 46 -3.47 8.00 -17.08
CA GLY A 46 -2.44 8.04 -18.13
C GLY A 46 -1.49 6.83 -18.12
N ILE A 47 -1.90 5.71 -17.52
CA ILE A 47 -1.12 4.47 -17.46
C ILE A 47 -1.66 3.51 -18.52
N ALA A 48 -0.80 3.13 -19.47
CA ALA A 48 -1.15 2.12 -20.47
C ALA A 48 -0.96 0.71 -19.90
N TRP A 49 -1.70 -0.28 -20.40
CA TRP A 49 -1.66 -1.65 -19.90
C TRP A 49 -1.73 -2.67 -21.04
N ILE A 50 -0.88 -3.70 -20.97
CA ILE A 50 -0.92 -4.91 -21.78
C ILE A 50 -1.21 -6.12 -20.87
N LYS A 51 -2.24 -6.90 -21.20
CA LYS A 51 -2.51 -8.22 -20.60
C LYS A 51 -1.83 -9.30 -21.44
N ASN A 52 -1.02 -10.15 -20.83
CA ASN A 52 -0.45 -11.34 -21.46
C ASN A 52 -1.01 -12.58 -20.76
N GLU A 53 -1.83 -13.36 -21.47
CA GLU A 53 -2.48 -14.55 -20.91
C GLU A 53 -1.52 -15.74 -20.78
N ASN A 54 -0.55 -15.86 -21.69
CA ASN A 54 0.44 -16.95 -21.68
C ASN A 54 1.37 -16.84 -20.48
N ASP A 55 1.89 -15.63 -20.21
CA ASP A 55 2.79 -15.36 -19.08
C ASP A 55 2.01 -15.05 -17.78
N GLN A 56 0.67 -15.15 -17.80
CA GLN A 56 -0.24 -14.79 -16.71
C GLN A 56 0.11 -13.44 -16.06
N GLN A 57 0.47 -12.45 -16.87
CA GLN A 57 1.01 -11.16 -16.42
C GLN A 57 0.21 -9.96 -16.93
N ILE A 58 0.06 -8.98 -16.05
CA ILE A 58 -0.41 -7.63 -16.30
C ILE A 58 0.80 -6.70 -16.33
N THR A 59 1.12 -6.11 -17.48
CA THR A 59 2.22 -5.15 -17.61
C THR A 59 1.67 -3.75 -17.82
N ARG A 60 1.91 -2.89 -16.83
CA ARG A 60 1.49 -1.48 -16.80
C ARG A 60 2.68 -0.59 -17.21
N TYR A 61 2.42 0.49 -17.93
CA TYR A 61 3.44 1.38 -18.49
C TYR A 61 3.13 2.83 -18.13
N ASP A 62 3.99 3.43 -17.29
CA ASP A 62 4.04 4.87 -17.03
C ASP A 62 5.35 5.43 -17.61
N LEU A 63 5.40 5.51 -18.95
CA LEU A 63 6.55 6.02 -19.70
C LEU A 63 6.58 7.54 -19.83
N SER A 64 5.68 8.20 -19.09
CA SER A 64 5.54 9.65 -18.97
C SER A 64 6.88 10.28 -18.62
N ALA A 65 7.44 11.05 -19.56
CA ALA A 65 8.80 11.54 -19.42
C ALA A 65 8.94 12.52 -18.25
N LEU A 66 9.94 12.26 -17.39
CA LEU A 66 10.65 13.32 -16.68
C LEU A 66 11.43 14.14 -17.72
N GLN A 67 10.78 15.13 -18.32
CA GLN A 67 11.47 16.39 -18.58
C GLN A 67 11.14 17.32 -17.41
N GLU A 68 12.18 17.63 -16.63
CA GLU A 68 12.23 18.71 -15.64
C GLU A 68 11.11 18.77 -14.58
N GLY A 69 11.21 17.92 -13.55
CA GLY A 69 10.96 18.27 -12.13
C GLY A 69 9.57 18.71 -11.65
N LEU A 70 8.63 19.05 -12.54
CA LEU A 70 7.44 19.88 -12.24
C LEU A 70 6.11 19.30 -12.73
N GLN A 71 6.04 17.99 -13.04
CA GLN A 71 4.72 17.36 -13.16
C GLN A 71 4.00 17.42 -11.80
N ALA A 72 2.92 18.20 -11.75
CA ALA A 72 1.99 18.25 -10.64
C ALA A 72 1.53 16.81 -10.28
N PRO A 73 1.29 16.51 -8.99
CA PRO A 73 0.83 15.17 -8.59
C PRO A 73 -0.44 14.82 -9.37
N ARG A 74 -0.41 13.71 -10.11
CA ARG A 74 -1.57 13.23 -10.88
C ARG A 74 -2.75 13.04 -9.93
N ASN A 75 -3.93 13.44 -10.38
CA ASN A 75 -5.15 13.14 -9.65
C ASN A 75 -5.31 11.62 -9.55
N PRO A 76 -5.27 11.01 -8.34
CA PRO A 76 -5.38 9.57 -8.20
C PRO A 76 -6.81 9.07 -8.37
N PHE A 77 -7.80 9.96 -8.40
CA PHE A 77 -9.21 9.61 -8.49
C PHE A 77 -9.56 9.06 -9.87
N SER A 78 -10.22 7.89 -9.87
CA SER A 78 -11.01 7.41 -11.00
C SER A 78 -12.39 6.99 -10.49
N SER A 79 -13.45 7.40 -11.20
CA SER A 79 -14.80 6.90 -10.92
C SER A 79 -14.92 5.38 -11.15
N HIS A 80 -14.05 4.79 -11.98
CA HIS A 80 -14.04 3.36 -12.25
C HIS A 80 -13.61 2.54 -11.01
N ASP A 81 -12.79 3.07 -10.08
CA ASP A 81 -12.50 2.41 -8.80
C ASP A 81 -13.75 2.16 -7.95
N TYR A 82 -14.67 3.11 -7.97
CA TYR A 82 -15.94 3.04 -7.24
C TYR A 82 -16.90 2.07 -7.94
N LEU A 83 -16.91 2.05 -9.26
CA LEU A 83 -17.68 1.10 -10.06
C LEU A 83 -17.16 -0.34 -9.87
N LEU A 84 -15.84 -0.55 -9.77
CA LEU A 84 -15.23 -1.82 -9.38
C LEU A 84 -15.72 -2.30 -8.01
N GLN A 85 -15.78 -1.41 -7.01
CA GLN A 85 -16.29 -1.76 -5.68
C GLN A 85 -17.78 -2.12 -5.71
N ILE A 86 -18.59 -1.47 -6.54
CA ILE A 86 -20.02 -1.78 -6.69
C ILE A 86 -20.22 -3.10 -7.43
N LEU A 87 -19.53 -3.35 -8.55
CA LEU A 87 -19.64 -4.62 -9.27
C LEU A 87 -19.14 -5.81 -8.44
N ASN A 88 -18.05 -5.66 -7.68
CA ASN A 88 -17.57 -6.74 -6.82
C ASN A 88 -18.54 -7.03 -5.66
N MET A 89 -19.33 -6.05 -5.24
CA MET A 89 -20.39 -6.20 -4.24
C MET A 89 -21.62 -6.94 -4.81
N PHE A 90 -22.00 -6.68 -6.06
CA PHE A 90 -23.01 -7.48 -6.77
C PHE A 90 -22.53 -8.91 -7.02
N ARG A 91 -21.26 -9.11 -7.42
CA ARG A 91 -20.63 -10.43 -7.52
C ARG A 91 -20.67 -11.19 -6.19
N ALA A 92 -20.34 -10.52 -5.09
CA ALA A 92 -20.39 -11.08 -3.74
C ALA A 92 -21.81 -11.48 -3.30
N ALA A 93 -22.82 -10.71 -3.71
CA ALA A 93 -24.21 -11.07 -3.49
C ALA A 93 -24.62 -12.29 -4.33
N ASP A 94 -24.21 -12.36 -5.60
CA ASP A 94 -24.44 -13.51 -6.48
C ASP A 94 -23.83 -14.81 -5.90
N GLU A 95 -22.63 -14.74 -5.32
CA GLU A 95 -22.02 -15.86 -4.59
C GLU A 95 -22.81 -16.26 -3.33
N ILE A 96 -23.35 -15.31 -2.56
CA ILE A 96 -24.21 -15.61 -1.40
C ILE A 96 -25.49 -16.33 -1.86
N VAL A 97 -26.16 -15.82 -2.90
CA VAL A 97 -27.36 -16.46 -3.47
C VAL A 97 -27.01 -17.87 -3.97
N ALA A 98 -25.89 -18.04 -4.67
CA ALA A 98 -25.45 -19.31 -5.21
C ALA A 98 -24.92 -20.32 -4.15
N ALA A 99 -24.74 -19.88 -2.91
CA ALA A 99 -24.34 -20.72 -1.77
C ALA A 99 -25.50 -21.12 -0.85
N VAL A 100 -26.56 -20.32 -0.79
CA VAL A 100 -27.62 -20.44 0.23
C VAL A 100 -29.00 -20.75 -0.37
N CYS A 101 -29.32 -20.26 -1.58
CA CYS A 101 -30.60 -20.54 -2.22
C CYS A 101 -30.58 -21.88 -2.98
N THR A 102 -31.78 -22.44 -3.17
CA THR A 102 -32.04 -23.54 -4.12
C THR A 102 -32.76 -23.01 -5.37
N ASP A 103 -32.68 -23.76 -6.46
CA ASP A 103 -33.53 -23.51 -7.63
C ASP A 103 -35.02 -23.76 -7.33
N PRO A 104 -35.95 -23.06 -8.02
CA PRO A 104 -35.73 -22.05 -9.07
C PRO A 104 -35.54 -20.61 -8.54
N ALA A 105 -35.68 -20.38 -7.23
CA ALA A 105 -35.55 -19.04 -6.62
C ALA A 105 -34.15 -18.45 -6.84
N GLN A 106 -33.12 -19.30 -6.70
CA GLN A 106 -31.72 -19.00 -7.04
C GLN A 106 -31.58 -18.41 -8.45
N GLY A 107 -31.98 -19.14 -9.50
CA GLY A 107 -31.87 -18.68 -10.89
C GLY A 107 -32.57 -17.34 -11.19
N THR A 108 -33.63 -16.98 -10.46
CA THR A 108 -34.31 -15.68 -10.62
C THR A 108 -33.56 -14.54 -9.92
N LEU A 109 -33.16 -14.71 -8.66
CA LEU A 109 -32.40 -13.70 -7.91
C LEU A 109 -31.03 -13.42 -8.53
N ARG A 110 -30.33 -14.45 -9.01
CA ARG A 110 -29.04 -14.30 -9.70
C ARG A 110 -29.15 -13.48 -10.98
N ARG A 111 -30.18 -13.72 -11.81
CA ARG A 111 -30.48 -12.89 -12.99
C ARG A 111 -30.78 -11.44 -12.60
N GLN A 112 -31.61 -11.21 -11.57
CA GLN A 112 -31.89 -9.86 -11.07
C GLN A 112 -30.61 -9.12 -10.64
N LEU A 113 -29.70 -9.77 -9.91
CA LEU A 113 -28.43 -9.19 -9.49
C LEU A 113 -27.50 -8.87 -10.68
N LYS A 114 -27.39 -9.79 -11.66
CA LYS A 114 -26.63 -9.56 -12.90
C LYS A 114 -27.22 -8.43 -13.75
N SER A 115 -28.54 -8.41 -13.95
CA SER A 115 -29.28 -7.35 -14.63
C SER A 115 -28.99 -5.99 -13.99
N ARG A 116 -29.03 -5.93 -12.65
CA ARG A 116 -28.76 -4.70 -11.92
C ARG A 116 -27.30 -4.27 -12.05
N ALA A 117 -26.34 -5.20 -11.92
CA ALA A 117 -24.92 -4.94 -12.11
C ALA A 117 -24.61 -4.40 -13.52
N LEU A 118 -25.18 -5.03 -14.56
CA LEU A 118 -25.05 -4.59 -15.96
C LEU A 118 -25.65 -3.20 -16.18
N ASN A 119 -26.81 -2.91 -15.59
CA ASN A 119 -27.41 -1.57 -15.66
C ASN A 119 -26.53 -0.51 -14.99
N VAL A 120 -25.93 -0.80 -13.84
CA VAL A 120 -24.99 0.12 -13.15
C VAL A 120 -23.73 0.34 -13.98
N LEU A 121 -23.20 -0.69 -14.61
CA LEU A 121 -22.08 -0.59 -15.55
C LEU A 121 -22.41 0.29 -16.77
N LYS A 122 -23.63 0.14 -17.32
CA LYS A 122 -24.15 0.95 -18.44
C LYS A 122 -24.37 2.42 -18.08
N THR A 123 -24.86 2.71 -16.87
CA THR A 123 -25.05 4.11 -16.42
C THR A 123 -23.75 4.79 -16.00
N GLY A 124 -22.75 4.02 -15.56
CA GLY A 124 -21.50 4.55 -15.02
C GLY A 124 -21.67 5.32 -13.71
N LEU A 125 -20.68 6.15 -13.40
CA LEU A 125 -20.64 7.05 -12.24
C LEU A 125 -20.15 8.45 -12.65
N PRO A 126 -20.41 9.50 -11.86
CA PRO A 126 -19.89 10.85 -12.13
C PRO A 126 -18.36 10.89 -12.20
N ARG A 127 -17.80 11.21 -13.37
CA ARG A 127 -16.36 11.15 -13.65
C ARG A 127 -15.49 12.16 -12.88
N CYS A 128 -16.08 13.22 -12.32
CA CYS A 128 -15.36 14.31 -11.65
C CYS A 128 -15.81 14.57 -10.20
N ASP A 129 -16.68 13.72 -9.64
CA ASP A 129 -17.25 13.91 -8.30
C ASP A 129 -17.03 12.65 -7.43
N GLU A 130 -15.94 12.65 -6.68
CA GLU A 130 -15.60 11.56 -5.74
C GLU A 130 -16.63 11.47 -4.60
N ASP A 131 -17.28 12.57 -4.22
CA ASP A 131 -18.29 12.62 -3.17
C ASP A 131 -19.60 11.95 -3.60
N ALA A 132 -20.05 12.22 -4.83
CA ALA A 132 -21.15 11.48 -5.45
C ALA A 132 -20.80 10.00 -5.63
N CYS A 133 -19.58 9.65 -6.03
CA CYS A 133 -19.14 8.25 -6.10
C CYS A 133 -19.20 7.56 -4.73
N ARG A 134 -18.75 8.23 -3.65
CA ARG A 134 -18.86 7.72 -2.27
C ARG A 134 -20.32 7.58 -1.80
N LYS A 135 -21.21 8.50 -2.18
CA LYS A 135 -22.65 8.40 -1.90
C LYS A 135 -23.28 7.20 -2.63
N SER A 136 -23.02 7.07 -3.94
CA SER A 136 -23.51 5.95 -4.76
C SER A 136 -23.08 4.59 -4.20
N LEU A 137 -21.81 4.44 -3.79
CA LEU A 137 -21.31 3.21 -3.16
C LEU A 137 -22.10 2.82 -1.90
N LYS A 138 -22.54 3.79 -1.07
CA LYS A 138 -23.40 3.53 0.09
C LYS A 138 -24.81 3.14 -0.32
N THR A 139 -25.39 3.82 -1.31
CA THR A 139 -26.72 3.50 -1.85
C THR A 139 -26.77 2.07 -2.37
N PHE A 140 -25.82 1.66 -3.22
CA PHE A 140 -25.77 0.28 -3.74
C PHE A 140 -25.50 -0.76 -2.65
N ASN A 141 -24.72 -0.43 -1.61
CA ASN A 141 -24.54 -1.32 -0.46
C ASN A 141 -25.83 -1.53 0.34
N THR A 142 -26.61 -0.47 0.58
CA THR A 142 -27.95 -0.62 1.15
C THR A 142 -28.85 -1.44 0.22
N GLU A 143 -28.86 -1.15 -1.08
CA GLU A 143 -29.68 -1.88 -2.07
C GLU A 143 -29.39 -3.39 -2.06
N VAL A 144 -28.12 -3.79 -2.20
CA VAL A 144 -27.68 -5.18 -2.16
C VAL A 144 -28.01 -5.85 -0.82
N CYS A 145 -27.77 -5.18 0.31
CA CYS A 145 -28.09 -5.74 1.62
C CYS A 145 -29.59 -5.92 1.82
N THR A 146 -30.44 -5.02 1.30
CA THR A 146 -31.90 -5.11 1.37
C THR A 146 -32.45 -6.24 0.49
N ILE A 147 -31.91 -6.44 -0.72
CA ILE A 147 -32.25 -7.60 -1.58
C ILE A 147 -31.92 -8.90 -0.84
N LEU A 148 -30.68 -9.04 -0.36
CA LEU A 148 -30.27 -10.23 0.40
C LEU A 148 -31.08 -10.42 1.67
N GLN A 149 -31.45 -9.36 2.40
CA GLN A 149 -32.30 -9.48 3.58
C GLN A 149 -33.69 -10.00 3.22
N ARG A 150 -34.35 -9.39 2.23
CA ARG A 150 -35.71 -9.73 1.86
C ARG A 150 -35.82 -11.16 1.34
N ASP A 151 -34.90 -11.58 0.48
CA ASP A 151 -35.07 -12.75 -0.38
C ASP A 151 -34.20 -13.96 -0.01
N VAL A 152 -33.17 -13.79 0.84
CA VAL A 152 -32.14 -14.82 1.10
C VAL A 152 -31.84 -15.03 2.59
N LEU A 153 -31.74 -13.95 3.36
CA LEU A 153 -31.28 -13.93 4.76
C LEU A 153 -32.23 -13.12 5.67
N PRO A 154 -33.55 -13.40 5.70
CA PRO A 154 -34.55 -12.57 6.39
C PRO A 154 -34.40 -12.52 7.91
N SER A 155 -33.75 -13.52 8.51
CA SER A 155 -33.44 -13.56 9.94
C SER A 155 -32.23 -12.71 10.35
N LEU A 156 -31.46 -12.18 9.39
CA LEU A 156 -30.24 -11.42 9.68
C LEU A 156 -30.48 -9.91 9.56
N SER A 157 -29.79 -9.14 10.40
CA SER A 157 -29.78 -7.68 10.29
C SER A 157 -28.95 -7.21 9.09
N LEU A 158 -29.32 -6.08 8.49
CA LEU A 158 -28.56 -5.49 7.37
C LEU A 158 -27.06 -5.29 7.70
N ASN A 159 -26.70 -4.98 8.95
CA ASN A 159 -25.30 -4.89 9.38
C ASN A 159 -24.58 -6.25 9.36
N LYS A 160 -25.26 -7.34 9.73
CA LYS A 160 -24.71 -8.70 9.64
C LYS A 160 -24.55 -9.12 8.16
N ILE A 161 -25.55 -8.83 7.33
CA ILE A 161 -25.53 -9.10 5.88
C ILE A 161 -24.41 -8.31 5.20
N ALA A 162 -24.25 -7.01 5.49
CA ALA A 162 -23.16 -6.21 4.96
C ALA A 162 -21.78 -6.82 5.28
N ASN A 163 -21.58 -7.31 6.52
CA ASN A 163 -20.35 -8.02 6.89
C ASN A 163 -20.15 -9.33 6.13
N LEU A 164 -21.22 -10.07 5.82
CA LEU A 164 -21.16 -11.28 4.98
C LEU A 164 -20.82 -10.93 3.53
N VAL A 165 -21.42 -9.89 2.95
CA VAL A 165 -21.06 -9.37 1.62
C VAL A 165 -19.57 -9.00 1.57
N ARG A 166 -19.02 -8.35 2.60
CA ARG A 166 -17.58 -8.02 2.66
C ARG A 166 -16.65 -9.23 2.78
N LYS A 167 -17.14 -10.37 3.26
CA LYS A 167 -16.42 -11.66 3.21
C LYS A 167 -16.56 -12.29 1.82
N ALA A 168 -17.78 -12.36 1.28
CA ALA A 168 -18.06 -12.90 -0.04
C ALA A 168 -17.29 -12.16 -1.15
N GLU A 169 -17.10 -10.83 -1.05
CA GLU A 169 -16.22 -10.03 -1.92
C GLU A 169 -14.77 -10.55 -2.02
N ALA A 170 -14.31 -11.26 -1.00
CA ALA A 170 -12.95 -11.80 -0.89
C ALA A 170 -12.86 -13.27 -1.30
N TYR A 171 -13.95 -14.04 -1.18
CA TYR A 171 -14.06 -15.38 -1.77
C TYR A 171 -14.30 -15.32 -3.27
N ALA A 172 -15.09 -14.35 -3.75
CA ALA A 172 -15.53 -14.29 -5.14
C ALA A 172 -14.37 -14.24 -6.15
N ALA A 173 -13.24 -13.62 -5.78
CA ALA A 173 -12.02 -13.60 -6.60
C ALA A 173 -11.40 -14.98 -6.81
N LEU A 174 -11.59 -15.94 -5.90
CA LEU A 174 -11.13 -17.33 -6.07
C LEU A 174 -11.87 -18.08 -7.20
N GLY A 175 -12.95 -17.48 -7.73
CA GLY A 175 -13.62 -17.92 -8.96
C GLY A 175 -13.26 -17.11 -10.20
N ASP A 176 -12.21 -16.27 -10.16
CA ASP A 176 -11.51 -15.83 -11.38
C ASP A 176 -10.77 -17.04 -11.99
N LYS A 177 -10.29 -16.96 -13.24
CA LYS A 177 -9.55 -18.07 -13.84
C LYS A 177 -8.13 -18.19 -13.29
N HIS A 178 -7.46 -17.06 -13.14
CA HIS A 178 -6.07 -16.94 -12.68
C HIS A 178 -5.85 -15.60 -11.96
N HIS A 179 -5.01 -15.59 -10.93
CA HIS A 179 -4.51 -14.35 -10.32
C HIS A 179 -3.20 -13.92 -10.96
N PHE A 180 -3.26 -12.85 -11.76
CA PHE A 180 -2.14 -12.36 -12.57
C PHE A 180 -0.97 -11.81 -11.73
N ALA A 181 0.25 -12.03 -12.21
CA ALA A 181 1.42 -11.24 -11.80
C ALA A 181 1.29 -9.79 -12.29
N VAL A 182 1.84 -8.82 -11.56
CA VAL A 182 1.74 -7.40 -11.91
C VAL A 182 3.12 -6.81 -12.10
N ALA A 183 3.43 -6.38 -13.31
CA ALA A 183 4.59 -5.56 -13.65
C ALA A 183 4.17 -4.10 -13.86
N THR A 184 5.04 -3.16 -13.52
CA THR A 184 4.88 -1.73 -13.82
C THR A 184 6.21 -1.14 -14.26
N VAL A 185 6.28 -0.72 -15.51
CA VAL A 185 7.45 -0.14 -16.16
C VAL A 185 7.35 1.38 -16.13
N THR A 186 8.31 2.03 -15.48
CA THR A 186 8.31 3.47 -15.20
C THR A 186 9.66 4.08 -15.56
N ARG A 187 9.67 5.30 -16.12
CA ARG A 187 10.93 6.04 -16.35
C ARG A 187 11.33 6.83 -15.09
N VAL A 188 12.55 6.64 -14.62
CA VAL A 188 13.16 7.31 -13.45
C VAL A 188 14.47 7.97 -13.89
N GLY A 189 14.39 9.27 -14.20
CA GLY A 189 15.47 9.96 -14.94
C GLY A 189 15.72 9.28 -16.28
N ASP A 190 16.99 8.99 -16.58
CA ASP A 190 17.39 8.27 -17.80
C ASP A 190 17.21 6.74 -17.69
N SER A 191 16.92 6.22 -16.49
CA SER A 191 16.73 4.79 -16.25
C SER A 191 15.28 4.37 -16.49
N ILE A 192 15.07 3.18 -17.04
CA ILE A 192 13.75 2.53 -17.09
C ILE A 192 13.74 1.45 -16.01
N ILE A 193 12.73 1.49 -15.14
CA ILE A 193 12.61 0.64 -13.95
C ILE A 193 11.37 -0.23 -14.09
N SER A 194 11.50 -1.53 -13.83
CA SER A 194 10.38 -2.47 -13.70
C SER A 194 10.17 -2.82 -12.23
N GLN A 195 8.96 -2.56 -11.73
CA GLN A 195 8.46 -3.09 -10.46
C GLN A 195 7.58 -4.30 -10.77
N THR A 196 8.00 -5.51 -10.41
CA THR A 196 7.24 -6.75 -10.66
C THR A 196 6.89 -7.44 -9.35
N ASP A 197 5.62 -7.80 -9.18
CA ASP A 197 5.11 -8.58 -8.04
C ASP A 197 4.41 -9.84 -8.57
N VAL A 198 4.99 -11.00 -8.24
CA VAL A 198 4.48 -12.34 -8.60
C VAL A 198 3.76 -12.95 -7.39
N PRO A 199 2.50 -13.40 -7.51
CA PRO A 199 1.77 -13.95 -6.37
C PRO A 199 2.38 -15.27 -5.88
N ILE A 200 2.41 -15.45 -4.55
CA ILE A 200 2.81 -16.71 -3.91
C ILE A 200 1.54 -17.54 -3.74
N THR A 201 1.24 -18.39 -4.73
CA THR A 201 0.01 -19.19 -4.80
C THR A 201 0.19 -20.63 -4.33
N GLU A 202 1.39 -21.20 -4.45
CA GLU A 202 1.66 -22.60 -4.11
C GLU A 202 1.38 -22.89 -2.63
N THR A 203 0.56 -23.90 -2.36
CA THR A 203 0.21 -24.37 -1.01
C THR A 203 1.00 -25.63 -0.65
N THR A 204 1.38 -25.76 0.62
CA THR A 204 2.06 -26.97 1.13
C THR A 204 1.09 -28.15 1.21
N GLU A 205 1.57 -29.39 1.16
CA GLU A 205 0.69 -30.57 1.32
C GLU A 205 -0.01 -30.60 2.69
N SER A 206 0.60 -30.08 3.75
CA SER A 206 -0.04 -29.89 5.06
C SER A 206 -1.24 -28.92 4.97
N GLN A 207 -1.07 -27.78 4.28
CA GLN A 207 -2.16 -26.85 4.01
C GLN A 207 -3.25 -27.49 3.15
N LYS A 208 -2.89 -28.19 2.06
CA LYS A 208 -3.86 -28.89 1.21
C LYS A 208 -4.64 -29.94 2.00
N GLN A 209 -4.02 -30.65 2.94
CA GLN A 209 -4.73 -31.60 3.81
C GLN A 209 -5.73 -30.89 4.74
N LEU A 210 -5.34 -29.77 5.35
CA LEU A 210 -6.25 -28.95 6.17
C LEU A 210 -7.42 -28.37 5.37
N LEU A 211 -7.16 -27.96 4.12
CA LEU A 211 -8.13 -27.35 3.22
C LEU A 211 -9.06 -28.39 2.57
N ARG A 212 -8.59 -29.60 2.25
CA ARG A 212 -9.42 -30.72 1.77
C ARG A 212 -10.30 -31.30 2.89
N ASN A 213 -9.75 -31.46 4.09
CA ASN A 213 -10.48 -32.00 5.25
C ASN A 213 -11.23 -30.91 6.07
N TYR A 214 -11.58 -29.79 5.44
CA TYR A 214 -12.11 -28.58 6.09
C TYR A 214 -13.27 -28.85 7.07
N ALA A 215 -14.21 -29.74 6.72
CA ALA A 215 -15.38 -30.05 7.57
C ALA A 215 -15.03 -30.63 8.95
N GLN A 216 -13.84 -31.23 9.08
CA GLN A 216 -13.31 -31.74 10.34
C GLN A 216 -12.55 -30.67 11.16
N GLN A 217 -12.16 -29.55 10.53
CA GLN A 217 -11.31 -28.54 11.14
C GLN A 217 -12.08 -27.53 11.99
N SER A 218 -11.51 -27.18 13.15
CA SER A 218 -12.08 -26.16 14.05
C SER A 218 -12.13 -24.77 13.41
N TRP A 219 -11.14 -24.37 12.61
CA TRP A 219 -11.14 -23.07 11.94
C TRP A 219 -12.33 -22.88 11.00
N TYR A 220 -12.75 -23.94 10.30
CA TYR A 220 -13.88 -23.92 9.36
C TYR A 220 -15.21 -23.91 10.11
N ARG A 221 -15.34 -24.73 11.16
CA ARG A 221 -16.54 -24.78 12.03
C ARG A 221 -16.80 -23.45 12.74
N ASN A 222 -15.75 -22.65 12.97
CA ASN A 222 -15.83 -21.29 13.53
C ASN A 222 -16.24 -20.21 12.50
N LEU A 223 -16.34 -20.53 11.21
CA LEU A 223 -16.85 -19.62 10.19
C LEU A 223 -18.38 -19.51 10.29
N ASP A 224 -18.92 -18.40 9.78
CA ASP A 224 -20.37 -18.20 9.70
C ASP A 224 -21.02 -19.25 8.76
N PRO A 225 -22.23 -19.78 9.01
CA PRO A 225 -22.86 -20.76 8.12
C PRO A 225 -22.95 -20.32 6.65
N VAL A 226 -23.16 -19.02 6.37
CA VAL A 226 -23.14 -18.49 5.00
C VAL A 226 -21.73 -18.51 4.42
N GLU A 227 -20.71 -18.19 5.23
CA GLU A 227 -19.30 -18.26 4.82
C GLU A 227 -18.83 -19.71 4.61
N GLN A 228 -19.29 -20.65 5.43
CA GLN A 228 -19.07 -22.09 5.24
C GLN A 228 -19.67 -22.57 3.91
N ALA A 229 -20.88 -22.11 3.57
CA ALA A 229 -21.50 -22.43 2.28
C ALA A 229 -20.72 -21.87 1.09
N ILE A 230 -20.22 -20.63 1.18
CA ILE A 230 -19.37 -20.02 0.14
C ILE A 230 -18.03 -20.75 0.05
N PHE A 231 -17.36 -21.04 1.16
CA PHE A 231 -16.08 -21.77 1.16
C PHE A 231 -16.19 -23.09 0.39
N ARG A 232 -17.28 -23.85 0.59
CA ARG A 232 -17.51 -25.12 -0.11
C ARG A 232 -17.58 -24.98 -1.63
N ARG A 233 -18.06 -23.86 -2.16
CA ARG A 233 -18.11 -23.58 -3.61
C ARG A 233 -16.72 -23.33 -4.21
N HIS A 234 -15.78 -22.86 -3.40
CA HIS A 234 -14.43 -22.47 -3.82
C HIS A 234 -13.34 -23.41 -3.26
N ALA A 235 -13.73 -24.57 -2.70
CA ALA A 235 -12.82 -25.45 -1.96
C ALA A 235 -11.63 -25.94 -2.80
N ASP A 236 -11.85 -26.21 -4.09
CA ASP A 236 -10.80 -26.66 -5.02
C ASP A 236 -9.83 -25.51 -5.36
N ALA A 237 -10.33 -24.28 -5.50
CA ALA A 237 -9.53 -23.07 -5.76
C ALA A 237 -8.59 -22.70 -4.60
N PHE A 238 -8.79 -23.27 -3.39
CA PHE A 238 -7.84 -23.14 -2.29
C PHE A 238 -6.60 -24.04 -2.42
N VAL A 239 -6.62 -25.04 -3.32
CA VAL A 239 -5.56 -26.07 -3.44
C VAL A 239 -5.01 -26.26 -4.86
N ASP A 240 -5.47 -25.44 -5.82
CA ASP A 240 -5.08 -25.49 -7.23
C ASP A 240 -3.73 -24.83 -7.55
N ASN A 241 -3.17 -24.05 -6.61
CA ASN A 241 -1.97 -23.22 -6.76
C ASN A 241 -2.09 -22.10 -7.83
N LEU A 242 -3.30 -21.72 -8.25
CA LEU A 242 -3.55 -20.60 -9.18
C LEU A 242 -3.99 -19.32 -8.46
N HIS A 243 -4.48 -19.46 -7.21
CA HIS A 243 -5.14 -18.36 -6.49
C HIS A 243 -4.41 -17.94 -5.22
N ILE A 244 -4.04 -16.66 -5.18
CA ILE A 244 -3.65 -15.97 -3.94
C ILE A 244 -4.85 -15.58 -3.07
N LEU A 245 -4.75 -15.82 -1.75
CA LEU A 245 -5.80 -15.46 -0.80
C LEU A 245 -5.86 -13.95 -0.52
N SER A 246 -7.07 -13.40 -0.51
CA SER A 246 -7.31 -12.01 -0.10
C SER A 246 -6.98 -11.77 1.38
N THR A 247 -6.45 -10.59 1.68
CA THR A 247 -6.21 -10.06 3.04
C THR A 247 -7.44 -10.03 3.97
N TYR A 248 -8.65 -10.22 3.41
CA TYR A 248 -9.91 -10.30 4.16
C TYR A 248 -10.27 -11.72 4.62
N LEU A 249 -9.71 -12.77 4.01
CA LEU A 249 -9.92 -14.19 4.37
C LEU A 249 -9.13 -14.61 5.62
N ARG A 250 -9.19 -13.81 6.69
CA ARG A 250 -8.32 -13.94 7.88
C ARG A 250 -8.60 -15.12 8.80
N GLY A 251 -9.67 -15.88 8.53
CA GLY A 251 -10.01 -17.12 9.22
C GLY A 251 -9.50 -18.37 8.51
N THR A 252 -9.07 -18.27 7.26
CA THR A 252 -8.76 -19.42 6.40
C THR A 252 -7.27 -19.75 6.46
N PRO A 253 -6.86 -21.04 6.44
CA PRO A 253 -5.45 -21.42 6.31
C PRO A 253 -4.87 -20.88 5.01
N GLY A 254 -3.66 -20.33 5.07
CA GLY A 254 -2.94 -19.84 3.90
C GLY A 254 -2.35 -18.46 4.07
N LEU A 255 -1.31 -18.22 3.29
CA LEU A 255 -0.64 -16.94 3.15
C LEU A 255 -1.54 -15.99 2.31
N ARG A 256 -1.64 -14.74 2.75
CA ARG A 256 -2.63 -13.76 2.26
C ARG A 256 -1.93 -12.51 1.73
N ASN A 257 -2.41 -11.93 0.63
CA ASN A 257 -1.81 -10.76 -0.05
C ASN A 257 -0.28 -10.85 -0.15
N ALA A 258 0.22 -11.98 -0.65
CA ALA A 258 1.63 -12.33 -0.62
C ALA A 258 2.27 -12.41 -2.00
N PHE A 259 3.30 -11.62 -2.20
CA PHE A 259 3.98 -11.50 -3.48
C PHE A 259 5.49 -11.57 -3.28
N LYS A 260 6.17 -12.20 -4.24
CA LYS A 260 7.61 -12.03 -4.45
C LYS A 260 7.79 -10.80 -5.34
N LYS A 261 8.49 -9.80 -4.80
CA LYS A 261 8.77 -8.54 -5.47
C LYS A 261 10.18 -8.54 -6.05
N THR A 262 10.28 -8.12 -7.30
CA THR A 262 11.55 -7.78 -7.94
C THR A 262 11.51 -6.34 -8.47
N LEU A 263 12.65 -5.68 -8.36
CA LEU A 263 12.89 -4.34 -8.88
C LEU A 263 14.10 -4.41 -9.80
N GLU A 264 13.92 -4.10 -11.07
CA GLU A 264 14.95 -4.24 -12.10
C GLU A 264 15.12 -2.94 -12.88
N LYS A 265 16.36 -2.61 -13.23
CA LYS A 265 16.65 -1.64 -14.30
C LYS A 265 16.65 -2.36 -15.64
N LEU A 266 15.86 -1.84 -16.57
CA LEU A 266 15.78 -2.32 -17.95
C LEU A 266 16.74 -1.50 -18.81
N THR A 267 17.59 -2.17 -19.59
CA THR A 267 18.29 -1.55 -20.71
C THR A 267 17.51 -1.85 -21.99
N ILE A 268 17.24 -0.81 -22.77
CA ILE A 268 16.47 -0.89 -24.02
C ILE A 268 17.38 -0.49 -25.19
N ASP A 269 17.30 -1.22 -26.31
CA ASP A 269 18.03 -0.90 -27.53
C ASP A 269 17.39 0.24 -28.34
N SER A 270 18.03 0.65 -29.44
CA SER A 270 17.51 1.66 -30.36
C SER A 270 16.23 1.24 -31.10
N SER A 271 15.83 -0.03 -31.02
CA SER A 271 14.60 -0.58 -31.61
C SER A 271 13.45 -0.69 -30.60
N GLY A 272 13.68 -0.39 -29.31
CA GLY A 272 12.68 -0.47 -28.25
C GLY A 272 12.63 -1.82 -27.51
N ASN A 273 13.54 -2.76 -27.79
CA ASN A 273 13.56 -4.07 -27.13
C ASN A 273 14.37 -4.05 -25.83
N ILE A 274 13.92 -4.80 -24.82
CA ILE A 274 14.68 -5.01 -23.58
C ILE A 274 15.86 -5.95 -23.86
N VAL A 275 17.09 -5.43 -23.81
CA VAL A 275 18.33 -6.19 -24.06
C VAL A 275 19.02 -6.68 -22.78
N SER A 276 18.77 -6.05 -21.63
CA SER A 276 19.24 -6.56 -20.34
C SER A 276 18.35 -6.12 -19.18
N ARG A 277 18.44 -6.86 -18.08
CA ARG A 277 17.75 -6.62 -16.81
C ARG A 277 18.79 -6.67 -15.69
N THR A 278 18.93 -5.57 -14.96
CA THR A 278 19.86 -5.47 -13.81
C THR A 278 19.04 -5.44 -12.52
N PRO A 279 19.10 -6.47 -11.66
CA PRO A 279 18.35 -6.49 -10.41
C PRO A 279 18.88 -5.41 -9.45
N LEU A 280 17.97 -4.59 -8.92
CA LEU A 280 18.25 -3.53 -7.95
C LEU A 280 17.83 -3.95 -6.54
N ALA A 281 16.68 -4.60 -6.41
CA ALA A 281 16.20 -5.19 -5.17
C ALA A 281 15.29 -6.39 -5.44
N SER A 282 15.26 -7.31 -4.49
CA SER A 282 14.31 -8.42 -4.43
C SER A 282 13.98 -8.66 -2.96
N TYR A 283 12.72 -8.95 -2.68
CA TYR A 283 12.19 -9.26 -1.35
C TYR A 283 10.74 -9.77 -1.49
N MET A 284 10.15 -10.27 -0.41
CA MET A 284 8.74 -10.62 -0.37
C MET A 284 7.93 -9.61 0.43
N HIS A 285 6.63 -9.62 0.23
CA HIS A 285 5.70 -9.04 1.19
C HIS A 285 4.47 -9.92 1.38
N SER A 286 3.80 -9.80 2.54
CA SER A 286 2.56 -10.52 2.83
C SER A 286 1.68 -9.80 3.86
N ALA A 287 0.41 -10.20 3.96
CA ALA A 287 -0.37 -9.97 5.17
C ALA A 287 0.19 -10.77 6.35
N SER A 288 -0.24 -10.46 7.57
CA SER A 288 0.29 -11.12 8.77
C SER A 288 -0.01 -12.62 8.78
N LEU A 289 1.00 -13.43 9.12
CA LEU A 289 0.84 -14.88 9.29
C LEU A 289 -0.26 -15.19 10.31
N ALA A 290 -0.28 -14.43 11.41
CA ALA A 290 -1.34 -14.49 12.41
C ALA A 290 -2.73 -14.28 11.78
N THR A 291 -3.64 -15.22 12.06
CA THR A 291 -5.07 -15.13 11.77
C THR A 291 -5.79 -14.34 12.86
N THR A 292 -7.07 -14.01 12.63
CA THR A 292 -7.92 -13.30 13.62
C THR A 292 -8.67 -14.23 14.57
N HIS A 293 -8.43 -15.54 14.53
CA HIS A 293 -9.08 -16.53 15.41
C HIS A 293 -8.85 -16.21 16.89
N ALA A 294 -9.89 -16.36 17.72
CA ALA A 294 -9.80 -16.11 19.17
C ALA A 294 -8.91 -17.14 19.89
N ASP A 295 -9.05 -18.42 19.52
CA ASP A 295 -8.19 -19.51 19.98
C ASP A 295 -6.72 -19.26 19.61
N THR A 296 -5.86 -19.23 20.62
CA THR A 296 -4.42 -18.96 20.46
C THR A 296 -3.65 -20.17 19.92
N ALA A 297 -4.08 -21.40 20.21
CA ALA A 297 -3.45 -22.61 19.70
C ALA A 297 -3.71 -22.75 18.19
N LEU A 298 -4.98 -22.63 17.78
CA LEU A 298 -5.36 -22.61 16.37
C LEU A 298 -4.72 -21.44 15.61
N ARG A 299 -4.69 -20.24 16.20
CA ARG A 299 -4.02 -19.07 15.59
C ARG A 299 -2.53 -19.31 15.34
N LEU A 300 -1.85 -20.01 16.25
CA LEU A 300 -0.44 -20.38 16.10
C LEU A 300 -0.26 -21.48 15.04
N GLN A 301 -1.10 -22.51 15.03
CA GLN A 301 -1.09 -23.54 13.99
C GLN A 301 -1.19 -22.93 12.59
N LEU A 302 -2.19 -22.07 12.35
CA LEU A 302 -2.39 -21.44 11.04
C LEU A 302 -1.26 -20.45 10.66
N ALA A 303 -0.61 -19.83 11.65
CA ALA A 303 0.59 -19.03 11.43
C ALA A 303 1.82 -19.88 11.07
N ASN A 304 1.97 -21.08 11.66
CA ASN A 304 3.00 -22.05 11.29
C ASN A 304 2.82 -22.51 9.84
N GLU A 305 1.60 -22.90 9.44
CA GLU A 305 1.31 -23.29 8.06
C GLU A 305 1.61 -22.16 7.07
N SER A 306 1.18 -20.93 7.38
CA SER A 306 1.49 -19.74 6.57
C SER A 306 3.00 -19.48 6.47
N TYR A 307 3.78 -19.82 7.51
CA TYR A 307 5.25 -19.74 7.48
C TYR A 307 5.87 -20.85 6.64
N GLN A 308 5.38 -22.09 6.70
CA GLN A 308 5.88 -23.17 5.83
C GLN A 308 5.62 -22.87 4.36
N GLN A 309 4.50 -22.21 4.02
CA GLN A 309 4.24 -21.74 2.65
C GLN A 309 5.30 -20.73 2.17
N LEU A 310 5.67 -19.75 3.00
CA LEU A 310 6.78 -18.82 2.69
C LEU A 310 8.12 -19.55 2.52
N ARG A 311 8.39 -20.59 3.31
CA ARG A 311 9.61 -21.41 3.18
C ARG A 311 9.60 -22.28 1.93
N HIS A 312 8.44 -22.82 1.55
CA HIS A 312 8.27 -23.62 0.33
C HIS A 312 8.57 -22.79 -0.92
N ALA A 313 8.09 -21.54 -0.97
CA ALA A 313 8.38 -20.59 -2.02
C ALA A 313 9.86 -20.09 -2.07
N ASN A 314 10.69 -20.46 -1.09
CA ASN A 314 12.10 -20.04 -0.99
C ASN A 314 13.00 -21.21 -0.54
N PRO A 315 13.11 -22.28 -1.35
CA PRO A 315 13.91 -23.45 -1.00
C PRO A 315 15.38 -23.06 -0.79
N GLY A 316 16.01 -23.66 0.21
CA GLY A 316 17.42 -23.42 0.55
C GLY A 316 17.74 -22.10 1.29
N LYS A 317 16.79 -21.17 1.46
CA LYS A 317 17.02 -19.89 2.15
C LYS A 317 16.33 -19.78 3.52
N SER A 318 16.96 -19.05 4.44
CA SER A 318 16.32 -18.65 5.71
C SER A 318 15.30 -17.54 5.44
N VAL A 319 14.03 -17.78 5.79
CA VAL A 319 12.97 -16.77 5.68
C VAL A 319 12.92 -15.92 6.94
N HIS A 320 13.12 -14.61 6.78
CA HIS A 320 12.99 -13.60 7.82
C HIS A 320 11.71 -12.78 7.61
N MET A 321 11.08 -12.33 8.70
CA MET A 321 9.83 -11.57 8.65
C MET A 321 9.98 -10.22 9.34
N LEU A 322 9.85 -9.13 8.58
CA LEU A 322 9.79 -7.76 9.08
C LEU A 322 8.34 -7.35 9.32
N THR A 323 7.93 -7.37 10.59
CA THR A 323 6.62 -6.87 11.00
C THR A 323 6.63 -5.36 11.29
N LEU A 324 5.70 -4.66 10.66
CA LEU A 324 5.42 -3.22 10.82
C LEU A 324 4.37 -2.95 11.92
N CYS A 325 3.99 -4.00 12.65
CA CYS A 325 3.03 -4.00 13.75
C CYS A 325 3.71 -3.74 15.10
N SER A 326 2.91 -3.35 16.10
CA SER A 326 3.41 -2.91 17.42
C SER A 326 3.15 -3.96 18.50
N SER A 327 4.19 -4.24 19.30
CA SER A 327 4.17 -5.12 20.47
C SER A 327 4.24 -4.26 21.75
N VAL A 328 3.09 -3.87 22.29
CA VAL A 328 2.97 -2.94 23.42
C VAL A 328 3.06 -3.70 24.77
N PRO A 329 3.79 -3.21 25.78
CA PRO A 329 3.82 -3.80 27.11
C PRO A 329 2.49 -3.69 27.86
N LEU A 330 2.33 -4.45 28.96
CA LEU A 330 1.13 -4.51 29.82
C LEU A 330 -0.14 -5.01 29.13
N GLN A 331 0.00 -5.72 28.02
CA GLN A 331 -1.10 -6.25 27.24
C GLN A 331 -2.09 -7.14 28.03
N GLY A 332 -1.62 -7.99 28.94
CA GLY A 332 -2.52 -8.84 29.75
C GLY A 332 -3.51 -8.06 30.63
N PHE A 333 -3.19 -6.82 30.98
CA PHE A 333 -4.12 -5.89 31.64
C PHE A 333 -5.15 -5.37 30.63
N LEU A 334 -4.71 -4.92 29.45
CA LEU A 334 -5.61 -4.41 28.40
C LEU A 334 -6.52 -5.49 27.80
N ASP A 335 -6.06 -6.74 27.67
CA ASP A 335 -6.90 -7.88 27.27
C ASP A 335 -7.94 -8.23 28.32
N LYS A 336 -7.58 -8.17 29.61
CA LYS A 336 -8.49 -8.51 30.72
C LYS A 336 -9.57 -7.44 30.94
N PHE A 337 -9.21 -6.16 30.87
CA PHE A 337 -10.12 -5.06 31.21
C PHE A 337 -10.72 -4.34 29.99
N PHE A 338 -10.07 -4.39 28.82
CA PHE A 338 -10.50 -3.72 27.60
C PHE A 338 -10.37 -4.60 26.33
N PRO A 339 -10.89 -5.85 26.31
CA PRO A 339 -10.66 -6.80 25.22
C PRO A 339 -11.08 -6.27 23.83
N LYS A 340 -12.16 -5.48 23.75
CA LYS A 340 -12.61 -4.82 22.50
C LYS A 340 -11.68 -3.70 22.04
N LEU A 341 -10.99 -3.02 22.97
CA LEU A 341 -10.00 -2.01 22.66
C LEU A 341 -8.71 -2.67 22.15
N SER A 342 -8.25 -3.69 22.89
CA SER A 342 -7.09 -4.52 22.56
C SER A 342 -7.18 -5.11 21.14
N ALA A 343 -8.20 -5.92 20.85
CA ALA A 343 -8.29 -6.67 19.59
C ALA A 343 -8.34 -5.78 18.32
N ASN A 344 -8.84 -4.54 18.48
CA ASN A 344 -9.02 -3.59 17.38
C ASN A 344 -7.87 -2.57 17.24
N ILE A 345 -7.28 -2.12 18.35
CA ILE A 345 -6.24 -1.07 18.35
C ILE A 345 -4.82 -1.66 18.40
N LEU A 346 -4.64 -2.85 18.97
CA LEU A 346 -3.32 -3.42 19.26
C LEU A 346 -3.01 -4.63 18.36
N ASP A 347 -2.06 -4.46 17.44
CA ASP A 347 -1.54 -5.53 16.57
C ASP A 347 -0.58 -6.50 17.31
N ILE A 348 -0.75 -6.69 18.63
CA ILE A 348 0.22 -7.43 19.46
C ILE A 348 0.14 -8.92 19.18
N TYR A 349 -1.07 -9.47 19.05
CA TYR A 349 -1.26 -10.87 18.68
C TYR A 349 -0.60 -11.19 17.32
N VAL A 350 -0.50 -10.20 16.42
CA VAL A 350 0.21 -10.38 15.14
C VAL A 350 1.69 -10.60 15.41
N VAL A 351 2.32 -9.73 16.20
CA VAL A 351 3.75 -9.82 16.51
C VAL A 351 4.05 -11.10 17.30
N ASP A 352 3.31 -11.37 18.37
CA ASP A 352 3.58 -12.49 19.28
C ASP A 352 3.35 -13.85 18.61
N THR A 353 2.30 -13.99 17.81
CA THR A 353 2.05 -15.25 17.07
C THR A 353 3.09 -15.45 15.97
N THR A 354 3.45 -14.39 15.25
CA THR A 354 4.52 -14.44 14.22
C THR A 354 5.86 -14.85 14.86
N GLN A 355 6.22 -14.24 16.01
CA GLN A 355 7.46 -14.56 16.72
C GLN A 355 7.48 -15.99 17.29
N LYS A 356 6.32 -16.55 17.66
CA LYS A 356 6.19 -17.97 18.06
C LYS A 356 6.31 -18.92 16.87
N ALA A 357 5.75 -18.56 15.71
CA ALA A 357 5.73 -19.41 14.52
C ALA A 357 7.08 -19.47 13.78
N ILE A 358 7.77 -18.33 13.67
CA ILE A 358 9.03 -18.20 12.93
C ILE A 358 10.25 -18.34 13.87
N GLY A 359 10.08 -17.96 15.14
CA GLY A 359 11.17 -17.84 16.11
C GLY A 359 11.76 -16.42 16.18
N LYS A 360 12.32 -16.08 17.34
CA LYS A 360 12.90 -14.75 17.63
C LYS A 360 14.03 -14.34 16.66
N PRO A 361 15.00 -15.20 16.28
CA PRO A 361 16.12 -14.79 15.40
C PRO A 361 15.68 -14.35 14.01
N ASN A 362 14.51 -14.83 13.56
CA ASN A 362 13.97 -14.59 12.23
C ASN A 362 12.83 -13.56 12.21
N THR A 363 12.50 -12.96 13.37
CA THR A 363 11.42 -11.98 13.51
C THR A 363 11.97 -10.57 13.78
N HIS A 364 11.72 -9.65 12.84
CA HIS A 364 12.17 -8.27 12.90
C HIS A 364 10.97 -7.36 13.19
N ILE A 365 11.01 -6.59 14.28
CA ILE A 365 9.89 -5.79 14.78
C ILE A 365 10.29 -4.32 14.64
N ILE A 366 9.77 -3.64 13.61
CA ILE A 366 10.01 -2.21 13.37
C ILE A 366 8.64 -1.52 13.25
N PRO A 367 8.04 -1.12 14.38
CA PRO A 367 6.69 -0.58 14.40
C PRO A 367 6.65 0.80 13.73
N THR A 368 5.79 0.97 12.73
CA THR A 368 5.65 2.24 11.98
C THR A 368 4.41 3.05 12.36
N ASN A 369 3.43 2.45 13.05
CA ASN A 369 2.23 3.16 13.49
C ASN A 369 2.49 4.13 14.66
N ALA A 370 1.46 4.87 15.09
CA ALA A 370 1.56 5.82 16.21
C ALA A 370 2.00 5.19 17.53
N LEU A 371 1.76 3.90 17.78
CA LEU A 371 2.13 3.21 19.03
C LEU A 371 3.61 2.79 19.10
N ARG A 372 4.42 3.15 18.09
CA ARG A 372 5.85 2.81 18.02
C ARG A 372 6.67 3.26 19.23
N PHE A 373 6.23 4.30 19.93
CA PHE A 373 6.92 4.83 21.11
C PHE A 373 6.78 3.96 22.37
N ILE A 374 5.69 3.20 22.52
CA ILE A 374 5.53 2.23 23.63
C ILE A 374 5.94 0.81 23.22
N SER A 375 5.88 0.50 21.92
CA SER A 375 6.21 -0.82 21.38
C SER A 375 7.64 -1.26 21.69
N LYS A 376 7.80 -2.53 22.12
CA LYS A 376 9.07 -3.25 21.97
C LYS A 376 9.41 -3.35 20.48
N ASN A 377 10.70 -3.27 20.15
CA ASN A 377 11.20 -3.32 18.78
C ASN A 377 12.57 -4.02 18.74
N THR A 378 12.97 -4.51 17.57
CA THR A 378 14.28 -5.17 17.36
C THR A 378 15.16 -4.38 16.38
N ILE A 379 15.01 -3.05 16.34
CA ILE A 379 15.72 -2.16 15.40
C ILE A 379 17.23 -2.38 15.45
N HIS A 380 17.84 -2.41 16.65
CA HIS A 380 19.28 -2.62 16.82
C HIS A 380 19.75 -3.94 16.22
N GLN A 381 19.11 -5.05 16.60
CA GLN A 381 19.44 -6.39 16.14
C GLN A 381 19.26 -6.54 14.61
N THR A 382 18.20 -5.94 14.07
CA THR A 382 17.89 -5.97 12.64
C THR A 382 18.93 -5.18 11.83
N CYS A 383 19.29 -3.98 12.28
CA CYS A 383 20.36 -3.20 11.65
C CYS A 383 21.71 -3.94 11.73
N ASN A 384 22.05 -4.52 12.89
CA ASN A 384 23.29 -5.27 13.06
C ASN A 384 23.38 -6.50 12.14
N LYS A 385 22.26 -7.19 11.85
CA LYS A 385 22.25 -8.34 10.93
C LYS A 385 22.56 -7.90 9.49
N VAL A 386 21.86 -6.89 8.97
CA VAL A 386 22.10 -6.32 7.63
C VAL A 386 23.54 -5.80 7.49
N ILE A 387 24.02 -5.05 8.49
CA ILE A 387 25.38 -4.48 8.50
C ILE A 387 26.45 -5.58 8.63
N GLY A 388 26.21 -6.60 9.46
CA GLY A 388 27.12 -7.74 9.62
C GLY A 388 27.26 -8.55 8.33
N GLY A 389 26.14 -8.84 7.65
CA GLY A 389 26.13 -9.48 6.34
C GLY A 389 26.93 -8.71 5.30
N TYR A 390 26.76 -7.38 5.24
CA TYR A 390 27.59 -6.54 4.38
C TYR A 390 29.10 -6.64 4.71
N VAL A 391 29.49 -6.49 5.98
CA VAL A 391 30.91 -6.50 6.38
C VAL A 391 31.56 -7.86 6.06
N GLN A 392 30.81 -8.95 6.20
CA GLN A 392 31.25 -10.30 5.82
C GLN A 392 31.37 -10.44 4.29
N LYS A 393 30.33 -10.06 3.53
CA LYS A 393 30.24 -10.24 2.08
C LYS A 393 31.21 -9.37 1.28
N SER A 394 31.36 -8.10 1.67
CA SER A 394 32.23 -7.14 0.96
C SER A 394 33.72 -7.32 1.28
N GLY A 395 34.07 -8.12 2.29
CA GLY A 395 35.47 -8.35 2.70
C GLY A 395 36.19 -7.12 3.27
N ILE A 396 35.52 -5.97 3.44
CA ILE A 396 36.14 -4.70 3.86
C ILE A 396 36.84 -4.76 5.24
N SER A 397 36.59 -5.80 6.03
CA SER A 397 37.31 -6.11 7.26
C SER A 397 38.81 -6.36 7.06
N THR A 398 39.22 -6.81 5.86
CA THR A 398 40.63 -7.06 5.51
C THR A 398 41.33 -5.83 4.95
N ASN A 399 40.60 -4.80 4.52
CA ASN A 399 41.15 -3.58 3.92
C ASN A 399 41.54 -2.54 5.00
N PRO A 400 42.84 -2.22 5.21
CA PRO A 400 43.27 -1.25 6.22
C PRO A 400 42.67 0.15 5.99
N GLY A 401 42.46 0.54 4.73
CA GLY A 401 41.82 1.80 4.34
C GLY A 401 40.34 1.90 4.76
N CYS A 402 39.70 0.77 5.09
CA CYS A 402 38.31 0.72 5.55
C CYS A 402 38.18 0.61 7.09
N ARG A 403 39.28 0.64 7.86
CA ARG A 403 39.27 0.36 9.30
C ARG A 403 38.29 1.22 10.12
N ASP A 404 38.16 2.52 9.82
CA ASP A 404 37.22 3.40 10.56
C ASP A 404 35.76 3.20 10.12
N LEU A 405 35.53 2.84 8.85
CA LEU A 405 34.21 2.43 8.35
C LEU A 405 33.76 1.13 9.03
N VAL A 406 34.60 0.10 9.04
CA VAL A 406 34.35 -1.18 9.72
C VAL A 406 34.11 -0.97 11.21
N ARG A 407 34.94 -0.15 11.88
CA ARG A 407 34.74 0.20 13.29
C ARG A 407 33.37 0.85 13.50
N TYR A 408 33.03 1.89 12.75
CA TYR A 408 31.75 2.59 12.92
C TYR A 408 30.52 1.67 12.68
N LEU A 409 30.60 0.78 11.69
CA LEU A 409 29.54 -0.17 11.36
C LEU A 409 29.37 -1.25 12.45
N THR A 410 30.46 -1.80 12.99
CA THR A 410 30.43 -2.96 13.90
C THR A 410 30.52 -2.64 15.39
N GLN A 411 31.04 -1.47 15.78
CA GLN A 411 31.28 -1.12 17.19
C GLN A 411 29.97 -1.13 18.00
N SER A 412 29.95 -1.90 19.08
CA SER A 412 28.81 -2.02 20.01
C SER A 412 28.65 -0.77 20.89
N THR A 413 28.25 0.35 20.29
CA THR A 413 27.76 1.53 21.03
C THR A 413 26.24 1.58 21.05
N ASN A 414 25.70 2.12 22.14
CA ASN A 414 24.30 2.55 22.24
C ASN A 414 24.13 4.05 21.94
N THR A 415 25.23 4.75 21.62
CA THR A 415 25.28 6.19 21.42
C THR A 415 25.85 6.54 20.05
N TRP A 416 25.39 7.68 19.53
CA TRP A 416 25.85 8.26 18.27
C TRP A 416 27.10 9.12 18.49
N ASN A 417 28.12 8.96 17.64
CA ASN A 417 29.34 9.77 17.66
C ASN A 417 29.55 10.44 16.28
N THR A 418 29.47 11.77 16.24
CA THR A 418 29.62 12.57 15.01
C THR A 418 31.02 12.49 14.41
N ARG A 419 32.09 12.35 15.22
CA ARG A 419 33.47 12.21 14.73
C ARG A 419 33.66 10.85 14.04
N ALA A 420 33.23 9.77 14.69
CA ALA A 420 33.31 8.42 14.12
C ALA A 420 32.50 8.30 12.81
N TYR A 421 31.33 8.93 12.74
CA TYR A 421 30.55 9.01 11.50
C TYR A 421 31.29 9.77 10.38
N ARG A 422 31.88 10.94 10.66
CA ARG A 422 32.63 11.71 9.66
C ARG A 422 33.84 10.91 9.14
N GLN A 423 34.54 10.20 10.02
CA GLN A 423 35.64 9.29 9.64
C GLN A 423 35.13 8.14 8.77
N ALA A 424 34.07 7.45 9.17
CA ALA A 424 33.46 6.39 8.37
C ALA A 424 33.06 6.87 6.96
N CYS A 425 32.41 8.04 6.86
CA CYS A 425 32.05 8.65 5.57
C CYS A 425 33.27 9.02 4.72
N SER A 426 34.38 9.44 5.34
CA SER A 426 35.65 9.67 4.63
C SER A 426 36.17 8.36 4.04
N ASN A 427 36.22 7.29 4.84
CA ASN A 427 36.77 6.00 4.40
C ASN A 427 35.92 5.29 3.32
N ILE A 428 34.68 5.73 3.06
CA ILE A 428 33.90 5.25 1.91
C ILE A 428 34.64 5.55 0.59
N SER A 429 35.40 6.64 0.47
CA SER A 429 36.14 6.93 -0.78
C SER A 429 37.18 5.86 -1.14
N ASN A 430 37.58 5.02 -0.18
CA ASN A 430 38.59 3.98 -0.35
C ASN A 430 38.03 2.65 -0.90
N LEU A 431 36.72 2.57 -1.13
CA LEU A 431 36.05 1.41 -1.73
C LEU A 431 36.13 1.49 -3.26
N ALA A 432 36.35 0.35 -3.92
CA ALA A 432 36.82 0.33 -5.30
C ALA A 432 35.76 0.75 -6.33
N THR A 433 34.52 0.29 -6.16
CA THR A 433 33.44 0.49 -7.16
C THR A 433 32.52 1.66 -6.79
N ARG A 434 31.70 2.16 -7.72
CA ARG A 434 30.69 3.21 -7.43
C ARG A 434 29.53 2.62 -6.62
N GLU A 435 29.23 1.36 -6.91
CA GLU A 435 28.15 0.54 -6.37
C GLU A 435 28.42 0.26 -4.88
N GLU A 436 29.60 -0.26 -4.54
CA GLU A 436 30.02 -0.52 -3.17
C GLU A 436 30.09 0.77 -2.35
N ARG A 437 30.62 1.87 -2.93
CA ARG A 437 30.61 3.19 -2.30
C ARG A 437 29.20 3.69 -1.95
N THR A 438 28.22 3.36 -2.77
CA THR A 438 26.84 3.82 -2.58
C THR A 438 26.10 2.94 -1.58
N LEU A 439 26.30 1.62 -1.64
CA LEU A 439 25.84 0.66 -0.64
C LEU A 439 26.41 0.99 0.77
N ALA A 440 27.71 1.30 0.86
CA ALA A 440 28.34 1.68 2.11
C ALA A 440 27.74 2.96 2.74
N LYS A 441 27.41 3.98 1.93
CA LYS A 441 26.71 5.19 2.41
C LYS A 441 25.37 4.83 3.03
N GLU A 442 24.61 3.98 2.36
CA GLU A 442 23.27 3.58 2.80
C GLU A 442 23.28 2.78 4.11
N LEU A 443 24.32 1.96 4.31
CA LEU A 443 24.57 1.20 5.54
C LEU A 443 25.10 2.07 6.69
N VAL A 444 25.97 3.04 6.42
CA VAL A 444 26.40 4.06 7.40
C VAL A 444 25.20 4.89 7.88
N GLU A 445 24.30 5.25 6.98
CA GLU A 445 23.04 5.92 7.34
C GLU A 445 22.08 4.99 8.10
N LEU A 446 21.98 3.70 7.72
CA LEU A 446 21.21 2.71 8.48
C LEU A 446 21.75 2.57 9.92
N ARG A 447 23.07 2.51 10.10
CA ARG A 447 23.72 2.50 11.42
C ARG A 447 23.36 3.75 12.22
N ARG A 448 23.43 4.94 11.60
CA ARG A 448 23.05 6.21 12.22
C ARG A 448 21.60 6.20 12.72
N LEU A 449 20.67 5.74 11.88
CA LEU A 449 19.25 5.70 12.22
C LEU A 449 18.97 4.65 13.29
N GLY A 450 19.57 3.46 13.19
CA GLY A 450 19.49 2.39 14.18
C GLY A 450 19.97 2.84 15.56
N LEU A 451 21.15 3.47 15.66
CA LEU A 451 21.66 4.08 16.91
C LEU A 451 20.74 5.17 17.47
N LYS A 452 19.97 5.85 16.61
CA LYS A 452 19.06 6.93 17.04
C LYS A 452 17.67 6.46 17.47
N GLN A 453 17.17 5.32 16.97
CA GLN A 453 15.82 4.81 17.25
C GLN A 453 15.77 3.48 18.04
N SER A 454 16.91 2.90 18.40
CA SER A 454 16.94 1.72 19.26
C SER A 454 16.65 2.04 20.73
N GLY A 455 16.15 1.04 21.47
CA GLY A 455 16.06 1.06 22.93
C GLY A 455 15.08 2.07 23.52
N PHE A 456 15.36 2.53 24.74
CA PHE A 456 14.49 3.48 25.46
C PHE A 456 14.57 4.91 24.88
N SER A 457 15.76 5.39 24.53
CA SER A 457 15.94 6.73 23.95
C SER A 457 15.28 6.88 22.57
N GLY A 458 15.29 5.83 21.75
CA GLY A 458 14.51 5.78 20.51
C GLY A 458 13.00 5.80 20.73
N ARG A 459 12.51 5.07 21.74
CA ARG A 459 11.10 5.13 22.14
C ARG A 459 10.66 6.53 22.60
N VAL A 460 11.46 7.22 23.40
CA VAL A 460 11.21 8.61 23.80
C VAL A 460 11.23 9.55 22.58
N ARG A 461 12.20 9.42 21.67
CA ARG A 461 12.23 10.20 20.42
C ARG A 461 11.01 9.95 19.54
N SER A 462 10.56 8.70 19.47
CA SER A 462 9.33 8.32 18.77
C SER A 462 8.09 8.94 19.42
N LEU A 463 8.04 9.09 20.75
CA LEU A 463 6.95 9.80 21.43
C LEU A 463 6.92 11.27 21.03
N TYR A 464 8.07 11.95 21.06
CA TYR A 464 8.18 13.33 20.58
C TYR A 464 7.78 13.45 19.10
N GLU A 465 8.20 12.54 18.23
CA GLU A 465 7.77 12.52 16.81
C GLU A 465 6.25 12.39 16.65
N VAL A 466 5.60 11.56 17.46
CA VAL A 466 4.13 11.37 17.42
C VAL A 466 3.39 12.58 17.99
N ILE A 467 3.83 13.14 19.12
CA ILE A 467 3.20 14.34 19.72
C ILE A 467 3.37 15.56 18.82
N THR A 468 4.55 15.73 18.21
CA THR A 468 4.85 16.90 17.38
C THR A 468 4.42 16.74 15.92
N SER A 469 3.94 15.57 15.47
CA SER A 469 3.54 15.39 14.07
C SER A 469 2.43 16.33 13.60
N PRO A 470 1.41 16.71 14.39
CA PRO A 470 0.39 17.67 13.94
C PRO A 470 0.89 19.12 13.85
N PHE A 471 2.02 19.42 14.51
CA PHE A 471 2.58 20.77 14.64
C PHE A 471 3.83 20.99 13.77
N ARG A 472 4.21 20.01 12.97
CA ARG A 472 5.34 20.07 12.05
C ARG A 472 4.83 20.03 10.62
N SER A 473 5.38 20.91 9.79
CA SER A 473 5.35 20.73 8.33
C SER A 473 5.93 19.38 7.91
N THR A 474 6.90 18.84 8.67
CA THR A 474 7.67 17.63 8.34
C THR A 474 7.67 16.55 9.45
N PRO A 475 6.70 15.60 9.43
CA PRO A 475 6.61 14.48 10.37
C PRO A 475 7.59 13.32 10.05
N ARG A 476 8.76 13.32 10.67
CA ARG A 476 9.82 12.32 10.43
C ARG A 476 9.57 10.95 11.08
N ASN A 477 8.86 10.04 10.42
CA ASN A 477 8.78 8.63 10.85
C ASN A 477 10.07 7.86 10.55
N LYS A 478 11.08 7.99 11.42
CA LYS A 478 12.36 7.30 11.20
C LYS A 478 12.24 5.78 11.23
N ASN A 479 11.25 5.19 11.90
CA ASN A 479 11.04 3.74 11.89
C ASN A 479 10.64 3.26 10.50
N ALA A 480 9.81 4.02 9.78
CA ALA A 480 9.49 3.73 8.39
C ALA A 480 10.75 3.80 7.50
N ARG A 481 11.58 4.84 7.64
CA ARG A 481 12.85 4.96 6.91
C ARG A 481 13.83 3.81 7.20
N ILE A 482 13.90 3.34 8.45
CA ILE A 482 14.71 2.17 8.82
C ILE A 482 14.14 0.91 8.17
N ALA A 483 12.82 0.67 8.26
CA ALA A 483 12.18 -0.49 7.64
C ALA A 483 12.39 -0.53 6.12
N ALA A 484 12.27 0.62 5.44
CA ALA A 484 12.54 0.75 4.01
C ALA A 484 14.00 0.44 3.65
N LYS A 485 14.98 0.99 4.40
CA LYS A 485 16.40 0.67 4.22
C LYS A 485 16.71 -0.80 4.48
N VAL A 486 16.19 -1.38 5.56
CA VAL A 486 16.35 -2.82 5.86
C VAL A 486 15.79 -3.66 4.71
N THR A 487 14.66 -3.28 4.13
CA THR A 487 14.03 -3.98 3.00
C THR A 487 14.89 -3.89 1.73
N ALA A 488 15.31 -2.68 1.33
CA ALA A 488 16.09 -2.46 0.13
C ALA A 488 17.49 -3.13 0.16
N LEU A 489 18.09 -3.20 1.36
CA LEU A 489 19.46 -3.68 1.55
C LEU A 489 19.55 -5.17 1.89
N TRP A 490 18.43 -5.87 2.12
CA TRP A 490 18.46 -7.22 2.68
C TRP A 490 19.15 -8.23 1.76
N GLU A 491 18.61 -8.48 0.57
CA GLU A 491 19.16 -9.48 -0.36
C GLU A 491 20.49 -9.03 -0.98
N GLN A 492 20.84 -7.74 -0.90
CA GLN A 492 22.17 -7.26 -1.27
C GLN A 492 23.25 -7.67 -0.25
N THR A 493 22.87 -7.95 1.01
CA THR A 493 23.80 -8.14 2.14
C THR A 493 23.69 -9.49 2.85
N CYS A 494 22.60 -10.23 2.67
CA CYS A 494 22.27 -11.44 3.43
C CYS A 494 21.88 -12.61 2.50
N ASP A 495 22.81 -13.08 1.67
CA ASP A 495 22.58 -13.96 0.51
C ASP A 495 21.79 -15.26 0.81
N ASP A 496 22.09 -15.91 1.95
CA ASP A 496 21.45 -17.16 2.43
C ASP A 496 20.01 -16.95 2.96
N SER A 497 19.43 -15.76 2.78
CA SER A 497 18.16 -15.39 3.39
C SER A 497 17.31 -14.48 2.52
N VAL A 498 16.02 -14.45 2.83
CA VAL A 498 15.02 -13.58 2.19
C VAL A 498 14.23 -12.85 3.26
N LEU A 499 13.77 -11.64 2.94
CA LEU A 499 12.92 -10.85 3.84
C LEU A 499 11.50 -10.77 3.31
N CYS A 500 10.53 -11.14 4.15
CA CYS A 500 9.13 -10.84 3.94
C CYS A 500 8.72 -9.61 4.77
N VAL A 501 8.14 -8.59 4.14
CA VAL A 501 7.68 -7.36 4.81
C VAL A 501 6.17 -7.41 5.04
N SER A 502 5.71 -7.15 6.28
CA SER A 502 4.32 -7.36 6.63
C SER A 502 3.77 -6.37 7.66
N CYS A 503 2.67 -5.69 7.31
CA CYS A 503 1.68 -5.22 8.27
C CYS A 503 0.46 -6.15 8.29
N LYS A 504 -0.43 -5.99 9.27
CA LYS A 504 -1.70 -6.74 9.43
C LYS A 504 -2.42 -7.10 8.12
N SER A 505 -2.57 -6.13 7.21
CA SER A 505 -3.25 -6.31 5.92
C SER A 505 -2.33 -6.66 4.73
N GLY A 506 -1.01 -6.60 4.88
CA GLY A 506 -0.06 -6.78 3.77
C GLY A 506 -0.07 -5.70 2.70
N LYS A 507 -0.98 -4.73 2.76
CA LYS A 507 -1.15 -3.71 1.71
C LYS A 507 -0.76 -2.30 2.15
N ASP A 508 -1.21 -1.83 3.32
CA ASP A 508 -1.21 -0.39 3.65
C ASP A 508 0.18 0.12 4.07
N ARG A 509 0.61 -0.21 5.29
CA ARG A 509 1.98 0.09 5.77
C ARG A 509 3.01 -0.67 4.93
N THR A 510 2.71 -1.89 4.49
CA THR A 510 3.58 -2.67 3.60
C THR A 510 3.86 -1.92 2.30
N GLY A 511 2.83 -1.56 1.52
CA GLY A 511 2.98 -0.89 0.23
C GLY A 511 3.72 0.44 0.31
N TYR A 512 3.55 1.17 1.41
CA TYR A 512 4.32 2.38 1.69
C TYR A 512 5.82 2.11 1.95
N ILE A 513 6.13 1.07 2.73
CA ILE A 513 7.52 0.67 3.02
C ILE A 513 8.21 0.07 1.78
N THR A 514 7.52 -0.74 0.98
CA THR A 514 8.07 -1.32 -0.25
C THR A 514 8.30 -0.24 -1.30
N SER A 515 7.36 0.69 -1.51
CA SER A 515 7.58 1.85 -2.41
C SER A 515 8.77 2.72 -1.97
N SER A 516 8.96 2.87 -0.65
CA SER A 516 10.11 3.60 -0.10
C SER A 516 11.43 2.82 -0.24
N ALA A 517 11.39 1.48 -0.15
CA ALA A 517 12.53 0.61 -0.37
C ALA A 517 12.97 0.61 -1.84
N ASP A 518 12.00 0.59 -2.76
CA ASP A 518 12.26 0.69 -4.20
C ASP A 518 12.91 2.03 -4.56
N ALA A 519 12.45 3.14 -3.95
CA ALA A 519 13.07 4.45 -4.14
C ALA A 519 14.53 4.49 -3.65
N ILE A 520 14.83 3.86 -2.50
CA ILE A 520 16.22 3.70 -2.01
C ILE A 520 17.07 2.89 -2.98
N ALA A 521 16.56 1.74 -3.45
CA ALA A 521 17.28 0.88 -4.39
C ALA A 521 17.55 1.57 -5.74
N CYS A 522 16.59 2.34 -6.26
CA CYS A 522 16.77 3.18 -7.44
C CYS A 522 17.79 4.32 -7.18
N THR A 523 17.76 4.97 -6.01
CA THR A 523 18.76 5.99 -5.62
C THR A 523 20.17 5.41 -5.64
N MET A 524 20.35 4.15 -5.21
CA MET A 524 21.67 3.50 -5.24
C MET A 524 22.21 3.30 -6.66
N ASN A 525 21.34 3.18 -7.67
CA ASN A 525 21.74 3.09 -9.09
C ASN A 525 21.88 4.47 -9.76
N SER A 526 21.01 5.42 -9.39
CA SER A 526 20.96 6.79 -9.90
C SER A 526 21.13 7.84 -8.78
N PRO A 527 22.33 7.94 -8.16
CA PRO A 527 22.59 8.85 -7.03
C PRO A 527 22.63 10.33 -7.41
N GLU A 528 22.60 10.66 -8.70
CA GLU A 528 22.35 12.01 -9.22
C GLU A 528 20.91 12.51 -8.97
N LEU A 529 19.95 11.59 -8.82
CA LEU A 529 18.56 11.90 -8.49
C LEU A 529 18.36 11.92 -6.97
N GLN A 530 17.58 12.89 -6.49
CA GLN A 530 17.16 12.91 -5.09
C GLN A 530 16.16 11.76 -4.82
N PRO A 531 16.31 10.97 -3.74
CA PRO A 531 15.37 9.90 -3.35
C PRO A 531 13.90 10.34 -3.37
N GLU A 532 13.67 11.61 -3.04
CA GLU A 532 12.39 12.26 -2.94
C GLU A 532 11.66 12.32 -4.29
N ILE A 533 12.40 12.64 -5.35
CA ILE A 533 11.92 12.71 -6.74
C ILE A 533 11.60 11.30 -7.23
N ILE A 534 12.52 10.35 -6.98
CA ILE A 534 12.34 8.94 -7.34
C ILE A 534 11.07 8.39 -6.69
N GLN A 535 10.88 8.62 -5.38
CA GLN A 535 9.69 8.13 -4.68
C GLN A 535 8.40 8.72 -5.27
N ARG A 536 8.37 10.02 -5.58
CA ARG A 536 7.20 10.66 -6.20
C ARG A 536 6.85 10.02 -7.55
N VAL A 537 7.85 9.68 -8.37
CA VAL A 537 7.65 8.98 -9.65
C VAL A 537 7.07 7.58 -9.44
N LEU A 538 7.68 6.76 -8.57
CA LEU A 538 7.19 5.39 -8.29
C LEU A 538 5.78 5.39 -7.68
N VAL A 539 5.44 6.41 -6.89
CA VAL A 539 4.08 6.63 -6.37
C VAL A 539 3.09 6.96 -7.48
N ASN A 540 3.47 7.83 -8.43
CA ASN A 540 2.61 8.25 -9.54
C ASN A 540 2.34 7.13 -10.56
N ALA A 541 3.29 6.20 -10.74
CA ALA A 541 3.08 4.94 -11.47
C ALA A 541 2.08 3.99 -10.79
N CYS A 542 1.67 4.32 -9.55
CA CYS A 542 0.56 3.70 -8.82
C CYS A 542 0.66 2.19 -8.56
N HIS A 543 1.86 1.61 -8.64
CA HIS A 543 2.07 0.17 -8.57
C HIS A 543 1.55 -0.44 -7.25
N ALA A 544 1.91 0.12 -6.10
CA ALA A 544 1.45 -0.35 -4.80
C ALA A 544 -0.06 -0.11 -4.58
N GLN A 545 -0.61 0.97 -5.12
CA GLN A 545 -2.04 1.30 -5.06
C GLN A 545 -2.88 0.31 -5.90
N PHE A 546 -2.40 -0.04 -7.10
CA PHE A 546 -3.00 -1.07 -7.95
C PHE A 546 -2.99 -2.42 -7.24
N LEU A 547 -1.83 -2.85 -6.71
CA LEU A 547 -1.68 -4.13 -6.03
C LEU A 547 -2.59 -4.25 -4.79
N ALA A 548 -2.75 -3.17 -4.01
CA ALA A 548 -3.70 -3.10 -2.88
C ALA A 548 -5.18 -3.26 -3.31
N SER A 549 -5.48 -3.02 -4.59
CA SER A 549 -6.79 -3.22 -5.22
C SER A 549 -6.89 -4.46 -6.11
N HIS A 550 -5.83 -5.25 -6.22
CA HIS A 550 -5.78 -6.50 -6.98
C HIS A 550 -6.23 -7.68 -6.11
N SER A 551 -6.19 -8.92 -6.64
CA SER A 551 -6.87 -10.08 -6.05
C SER A 551 -6.40 -10.48 -4.64
N GLY A 552 -5.12 -10.27 -4.29
CA GLY A 552 -4.65 -10.44 -2.91
C GLY A 552 -5.14 -9.34 -1.94
N GLY A 553 -5.48 -8.17 -2.47
CA GLY A 553 -5.93 -7.00 -1.72
C GLY A 553 -7.46 -6.99 -1.57
N LYS A 554 -8.09 -5.93 -2.07
CA LYS A 554 -9.55 -5.89 -2.26
C LYS A 554 -9.92 -5.08 -3.50
N THR A 555 -10.61 -5.73 -4.44
CA THR A 555 -11.06 -5.18 -5.72
C THR A 555 -11.65 -3.78 -5.59
N GLY A 556 -11.13 -2.85 -6.41
CA GLY A 556 -11.56 -1.45 -6.48
C GLY A 556 -11.14 -0.56 -5.29
N CYS A 557 -10.47 -1.10 -4.26
CA CYS A 557 -9.99 -0.31 -3.12
C CYS A 557 -8.61 0.31 -3.40
N PHE A 558 -8.50 1.00 -4.53
CA PHE A 558 -7.26 1.61 -5.01
C PHE A 558 -6.72 2.63 -4.02
N GLY A 559 -5.43 2.51 -3.72
CA GLY A 559 -4.72 3.31 -2.73
C GLY A 559 -4.45 2.58 -1.41
N LEU A 560 -3.71 3.27 -0.55
CA LEU A 560 -3.30 2.81 0.78
C LEU A 560 -4.09 3.54 1.86
N LYS A 561 -4.16 2.96 3.06
CA LYS A 561 -4.59 3.71 4.26
C LYS A 561 -3.44 4.58 4.76
N ARG A 562 -3.77 5.82 5.15
CA ARG A 562 -2.84 6.77 5.79
C ARG A 562 -2.13 6.13 6.98
N VAL A 563 -0.81 6.30 7.03
CA VAL A 563 -0.05 6.07 8.26
C VAL A 563 -0.08 7.41 9.00
N GLN A 564 -0.90 7.51 10.05
CA GLN A 564 -1.31 8.79 10.68
C GLN A 564 -0.17 9.73 11.15
N THR A 565 1.08 9.28 11.16
CA THR A 565 2.27 10.08 11.53
C THR A 565 3.14 10.47 10.34
N ASP A 566 2.71 10.15 9.12
CA ASP A 566 3.50 10.17 7.88
C ASP A 566 2.74 10.93 6.77
N ASP A 567 1.68 11.67 7.12
CA ASP A 567 0.77 12.34 6.17
C ASP A 567 1.47 13.39 5.27
N HIS A 568 2.71 13.81 5.58
CA HIS A 568 3.50 14.79 4.81
C HIS A 568 4.92 14.32 4.43
N GLU A 569 5.40 13.15 4.89
CA GLU A 569 6.74 12.67 4.57
C GLU A 569 6.75 11.18 4.22
N GLY A 570 6.86 10.89 2.92
CA GLY A 570 7.70 9.78 2.47
C GLY A 570 9.17 10.03 2.84
N ILE A 571 10.10 9.29 2.23
CA ILE A 571 11.47 9.83 2.07
C ILE A 571 11.37 11.18 1.33
N GLY A 572 10.41 11.27 0.38
CA GLY A 572 9.87 12.42 -0.36
C GLY A 572 9.81 13.84 0.21
N GLY A 573 9.47 14.03 1.49
CA GLY A 573 8.81 15.30 1.85
C GLY A 573 7.47 15.50 1.13
N ASP A 574 6.97 16.74 1.12
CA ASP A 574 5.59 17.05 0.72
C ASP A 574 5.11 16.47 -0.63
N ASN A 575 3.85 16.03 -0.60
CA ASN A 575 3.02 15.48 -1.68
C ASN A 575 3.15 13.99 -1.99
N SER A 576 2.28 13.19 -1.37
CA SER A 576 1.66 12.00 -2.00
C SER A 576 0.19 11.75 -1.58
N PRO A 577 -0.74 12.70 -1.78
CA PRO A 577 -2.18 12.41 -1.76
C PRO A 577 -2.55 11.22 -2.67
N SER A 578 -1.78 11.02 -3.75
CA SER A 578 -1.87 9.90 -4.71
C SER A 578 -1.61 8.51 -4.12
N LEU A 579 -0.93 8.39 -2.98
CA LEU A 579 -0.88 7.13 -2.21
C LEU A 579 -2.19 6.85 -1.49
N PHE A 580 -2.90 7.88 -1.03
CA PHE A 580 -3.97 7.78 -0.02
C PHE A 580 -5.36 8.15 -0.57
N ALA A 581 -5.63 7.74 -1.82
CA ALA A 581 -6.90 7.92 -2.52
C ALA A 581 -8.12 7.55 -1.64
N SER A 582 -9.24 8.26 -1.81
CA SER A 582 -10.41 8.02 -0.94
C SER A 582 -11.08 6.68 -1.25
N ALA A 583 -10.90 6.11 -2.44
CA ALA A 583 -11.36 4.78 -2.81
C ALA A 583 -10.93 3.70 -1.79
N ALA A 584 -9.64 3.67 -1.40
CA ALA A 584 -9.09 2.77 -0.38
C ALA A 584 -9.72 2.90 1.02
N ARG A 585 -10.26 4.08 1.35
CA ARG A 585 -10.94 4.36 2.63
C ARG A 585 -12.44 4.06 2.55
N SER A 586 -13.04 4.27 1.37
CA SER A 586 -14.47 4.19 1.11
C SER A 586 -15.04 2.82 1.46
N SER A 587 -14.39 1.72 1.05
CA SER A 587 -14.89 0.36 1.32
C SER A 587 -14.98 -0.01 2.82
N SER A 588 -14.20 0.67 3.67
CA SER A 588 -14.26 0.51 5.14
C SER A 588 -15.19 1.50 5.85
N SER A 589 -15.80 2.44 5.12
CA SER A 589 -16.78 3.41 5.63
C SER A 589 -18.14 3.33 4.92
N VAL A 590 -18.39 2.24 4.17
CA VAL A 590 -19.71 1.90 3.61
C VAL A 590 -20.63 1.39 4.71
N GLY A 591 -20.98 2.28 5.63
CA GLY A 591 -22.18 2.12 6.43
C GLY A 591 -23.42 2.20 5.53
N LEU A 592 -24.49 1.52 5.94
CA LEU A 592 -25.81 1.62 5.33
C LEU A 592 -26.26 3.09 5.35
N VAL A 593 -27.04 3.49 4.35
CA VAL A 593 -27.76 4.77 4.37
C VAL A 593 -28.71 4.78 5.58
N SER A 594 -28.70 5.87 6.35
CA SER A 594 -29.58 6.05 7.50
C SER A 594 -31.05 6.00 7.07
N SER A 595 -31.87 5.19 7.76
CA SER A 595 -33.30 5.06 7.51
C SER A 595 -34.13 6.27 7.97
N HIS A 596 -33.49 7.39 8.32
CA HIS A 596 -34.16 8.66 8.69
C HIS A 596 -34.06 9.75 7.62
N SER A 597 -33.57 9.44 6.41
CA SER A 597 -33.49 10.42 5.31
C SER A 597 -34.01 9.90 3.97
N THR A 598 -35.15 9.19 3.96
CA THR A 598 -35.94 8.95 2.75
C THR A 598 -36.97 10.06 2.54
N ARG A 599 -36.54 11.18 1.94
CA ARG A 599 -37.45 12.00 1.12
C ARG A 599 -37.21 11.66 -0.34
N ASN A 600 -38.27 11.26 -1.03
CA ASN A 600 -38.24 10.87 -2.44
C ASN A 600 -37.68 12.00 -3.30
N PHE A 601 -36.69 11.69 -4.14
CA PHE A 601 -36.25 12.57 -5.22
C PHE A 601 -36.47 11.86 -6.56
N PRO A 602 -37.36 12.37 -7.43
CA PRO A 602 -37.49 11.86 -8.79
C PRO A 602 -36.34 12.41 -9.65
N TRP A 603 -35.80 11.56 -10.53
CA TRP A 603 -34.90 11.99 -11.59
C TRP A 603 -35.63 12.91 -12.57
N PRO A 604 -35.15 14.13 -12.87
CA PRO A 604 -35.71 14.94 -13.94
C PRO A 604 -35.30 14.34 -15.30
N ARG A 605 -36.30 14.03 -16.14
CA ARG A 605 -36.07 13.78 -17.57
C ARG A 605 -35.50 15.03 -18.24
N THR A 606 -34.61 14.82 -19.21
CA THR A 606 -34.16 15.84 -20.15
C THR A 606 -35.31 16.45 -20.94
N ARG A 607 -35.34 17.80 -21.03
CA ARG A 607 -35.93 18.53 -22.15
C ARG A 607 -35.25 19.88 -22.34
N SER A 608 -35.28 20.37 -23.58
CA SER A 608 -34.41 21.43 -24.10
C SER A 608 -34.99 22.84 -23.99
N SER A 609 -34.07 23.82 -23.90
CA SER A 609 -34.15 25.21 -24.39
C SER A 609 -35.39 26.08 -24.06
N THR A 610 -35.15 27.26 -23.47
CA THR A 610 -35.25 28.55 -24.19
C THR A 610 -34.71 29.71 -23.37
N ASN A 611 -34.28 30.78 -24.05
CA ASN A 611 -33.71 31.99 -23.44
C ASN A 611 -34.77 32.83 -22.72
N ARG A 612 -34.39 33.50 -21.61
CA ARG A 612 -34.71 34.92 -21.40
C ARG A 612 -33.88 35.59 -20.29
N THR A 613 -33.49 36.83 -20.56
CA THR A 613 -32.80 37.77 -19.66
C THR A 613 -33.77 38.63 -18.83
N ARG A 614 -33.23 39.22 -17.75
CA ARG A 614 -33.34 40.65 -17.33
C ARG A 614 -34.09 41.00 -16.00
N THR A 615 -33.32 41.59 -15.06
CA THR A 615 -33.60 42.74 -14.13
C THR A 615 -34.66 42.72 -13.01
N GLY A 616 -34.30 43.35 -11.88
CA GLY A 616 -35.17 43.89 -10.80
C GLY A 616 -34.90 43.23 -9.43
N SER A 617 -34.33 43.88 -8.40
CA SER A 617 -34.82 45.02 -7.58
C SER A 617 -36.07 44.65 -6.76
N THR A 618 -36.23 44.89 -5.44
CA THR A 618 -35.62 45.88 -4.50
C THR A 618 -35.96 45.50 -3.04
N ALA A 619 -35.14 45.89 -2.03
CA ALA A 619 -35.45 46.27 -0.61
C ALA A 619 -36.49 45.45 0.24
N SER A 620 -36.73 45.58 1.55
CA SER A 620 -36.18 46.28 2.75
C SER A 620 -36.74 45.53 4.01
N SER A 621 -36.44 45.79 5.29
CA SER A 621 -35.23 46.22 6.03
C SER A 621 -35.63 46.35 7.53
N ALA A 622 -34.98 45.67 8.49
CA ALA A 622 -35.15 45.95 9.92
C ALA A 622 -33.95 45.48 10.78
N GLU A 623 -33.50 46.35 11.69
CA GLU A 623 -32.29 46.22 12.51
C GLU A 623 -32.62 45.78 13.96
N LEU A 624 -31.60 45.42 14.75
CA LEU A 624 -31.31 46.06 16.05
C LEU A 624 -29.95 45.57 16.63
N LEU A 625 -29.04 46.53 16.83
CA LEU A 625 -27.98 46.72 17.88
C LEU A 625 -27.39 45.48 18.62
N SER A 626 -26.09 45.41 18.94
CA SER A 626 -25.27 46.51 19.49
C SER A 626 -23.74 46.38 19.29
N GLU A 627 -23.11 47.54 19.07
CA GLU A 627 -21.83 48.04 19.64
C GLU A 627 -20.44 47.42 19.30
N GLN A 628 -19.66 48.27 18.63
CA GLN A 628 -18.30 48.72 18.98
C GLN A 628 -17.14 47.71 19.11
N CYS A 629 -16.28 47.67 18.08
CA CYS A 629 -15.01 48.42 18.16
C CYS A 629 -14.43 48.65 16.75
N SER A 630 -14.22 49.91 16.39
CA SER A 630 -13.54 50.34 15.19
C SER A 630 -12.05 50.61 15.47
N LEU A 631 -11.19 50.37 14.47
CA LEU A 631 -10.19 51.36 14.07
C LEU A 631 -9.64 51.05 12.67
N PHE A 632 -9.62 52.11 11.86
CA PHE A 632 -9.24 52.23 10.45
C PHE A 632 -7.74 51.97 10.20
N GLY A 633 -7.25 51.77 8.97
CA GLY A 633 -7.93 51.76 7.67
C GLY A 633 -6.95 51.75 6.48
N ASP A 634 -7.52 51.89 5.28
CA ASP A 634 -6.96 51.80 3.92
C ASP A 634 -5.71 52.67 3.64
N SER A 635 -4.92 52.52 2.56
CA SER A 635 -5.34 52.39 1.15
C SER A 635 -4.20 52.02 0.17
N ASP A 636 -4.58 51.80 -1.09
CA ASP A 636 -3.83 51.18 -2.20
C ASP A 636 -2.74 52.03 -2.92
N THR A 637 -1.96 51.33 -3.78
CA THR A 637 -1.20 51.80 -4.96
C THR A 637 0.00 52.74 -4.71
N GLU A 638 1.21 52.55 -5.27
CA GLU A 638 1.57 52.34 -6.69
C GLU A 638 2.90 51.55 -6.88
N GLN A 639 3.15 51.09 -8.12
CA GLN A 639 4.44 50.65 -8.67
C GLN A 639 5.09 51.82 -9.45
N PRO A 640 6.43 51.96 -9.58
CA PRO A 640 7.17 51.12 -10.55
C PRO A 640 8.68 50.83 -10.30
N GLU A 641 9.17 49.87 -11.09
CA GLU A 641 10.50 49.68 -11.72
C GLU A 641 11.80 50.30 -11.15
N THR A 642 12.83 49.45 -10.96
CA THR A 642 14.17 49.43 -11.61
C THR A 642 15.09 48.47 -10.82
N GLY A 643 15.76 47.47 -11.41
CA GLY A 643 17.10 47.52 -12.04
C GLY A 643 18.01 46.48 -11.35
N LEU A 644 18.57 45.46 -12.04
CA LEU A 644 19.97 45.41 -12.50
C LEU A 644 20.98 45.89 -11.44
N THR A 645 21.93 45.13 -10.87
CA THR A 645 22.81 44.02 -11.32
C THR A 645 23.42 43.37 -10.04
N ASP A 646 23.61 42.05 -9.91
CA ASP A 646 24.67 41.17 -10.46
C ASP A 646 26.08 41.31 -9.82
N LEU A 647 26.85 40.20 -9.84
CA LEU A 647 28.30 40.01 -9.61
C LEU A 647 28.89 39.73 -8.20
N THR A 648 29.32 38.47 -8.04
CA THR A 648 30.62 37.95 -7.50
C THR A 648 31.06 38.30 -6.06
N VAL A 649 31.34 37.33 -5.17
CA VAL A 649 32.41 36.29 -5.17
C VAL A 649 33.84 36.82 -5.02
N GLN A 650 34.39 36.72 -3.79
CA GLN A 650 35.76 36.30 -3.41
C GLN A 650 35.77 36.25 -1.85
N ARG A 651 36.18 35.22 -1.09
CA ARG A 651 37.32 34.28 -1.08
C ARG A 651 38.71 34.94 -0.89
N GLY A 652 39.24 34.86 0.35
CA GLY A 652 40.66 34.99 0.68
C GLY A 652 40.90 35.18 2.18
N ILE A 653 41.44 34.19 2.91
CA ILE A 653 42.86 34.15 3.37
C ILE A 653 43.06 35.02 4.65
N ASN A 654 43.10 34.40 5.86
CA ASN A 654 44.32 34.05 6.65
C ASN A 654 44.99 35.29 7.33
N ILE A 655 45.61 35.28 8.52
CA ILE A 655 46.04 34.22 9.45
C ILE A 655 46.46 34.82 10.84
N ARG A 656 46.54 33.98 11.89
CA ARG A 656 47.31 34.12 13.18
C ARG A 656 46.95 35.12 14.31
N ASN A 657 46.69 34.50 15.48
CA ASN A 657 47.35 34.66 16.78
C ASN A 657 47.43 36.01 17.52
N GLN A 658 46.73 36.07 18.67
CA GLN A 658 47.24 36.39 20.03
C GLN A 658 46.24 35.76 21.02
N GLU A 659 46.58 34.73 21.80
CA GLU A 659 47.29 34.75 23.10
C GLU A 659 46.53 35.41 24.28
N SER A 660 45.88 34.53 25.06
CA SER A 660 45.83 34.49 26.54
C SER A 660 45.58 35.77 27.38
N ARG A 661 44.42 35.78 28.07
CA ARG A 661 44.09 36.22 29.46
C ARG A 661 42.54 36.34 29.51
N GLY A 662 41.80 36.08 30.59
CA GLY A 662 42.09 35.57 31.93
C GLY A 662 40.82 34.93 32.52
N ALA A 663 40.78 34.67 33.83
CA ALA A 663 39.72 33.88 34.49
C ALA A 663 38.47 34.68 34.93
N GLU A 664 37.52 33.97 35.55
CA GLU A 664 36.34 34.44 36.32
C GLU A 664 35.18 35.05 35.50
N ARG A 665 34.00 34.42 35.37
CA ARG A 665 33.17 33.72 36.37
C ARG A 665 32.31 32.61 35.77
#